data_AF-A0A830HHM3-F1
#
_entry.id   AF-A0A830HHM3-F1
#
_cell.length_a   1.000
_cell.length_b   1.000
_cell.length_c   1.000
_cell.angle_alpha   90.00
_cell.angle_beta   90.00
_cell.angle_gamma   90.00
#
_symmetry.space_group_name_H-M   'P 1'
#
loop_
_entity.id
_entity.type
_entity.pdbx_description
1 polymer ?
#
loop_
_entity_poly.entity_id
_entity_poly.type
_entity_poly.pdbx_seq_one_letter_code
_entity_poly.pdbx_strand_id
1 'polypeptide(L)'
;MSPLLPPPPLLQNYVVRFLAPTFLIRLIRLLLYRVFGILVMRTDGHNGLEALTPAERGYASPSDGVLGVREVVRRASRNAGSPASAFHDHLYATFGSSWDDEDLRKGNAVETFDEDVDQLVKRTEYYARRSGATDAIVAAMSEMLRSKEAKRLLAIPSAWLLRRGIADLYKPKMHKVFSTYLRRVRVDFALHVRKSVYPLAKMAQEQPELFGEFARAVKLMDHASSAVTNDEWDALAKYASFHPTDVQKARATVGMPDANLPPVADTRLSVNEHGEVIAMSSGFVESSSHVETSLMQLVQQYTVRGQVRQLAAKTGGRCRISRLERLASSLGKLAGTVSTLNGGWHGLKIALFAGRRSSDRTYLLLQNLFCMRHLVGYVGTSSVQSANLVDGAMRHAGIGEAGRKAQIKALLGTHAHEMSSTFAQLLARFDDEAGGGSDTPCQVSTLCAHIVFVMCNGGSGRGDGITALPDTYGTDGFCAAARAAEVPPEFVEDMKSKWNVDIHPRTRVFDLVHMWRMDSGDYATVARTVLRHSAERRAEVEAMRKRGDQDVPPGPPADVGLMHSNLGSPADVLAVSRLPVDIRPSIVGFGTLADGFAPIELAHCRVDSPEDGSSTIAGTTDNSSNGEAYWTTEATISMASVVMKAVQAYHMDSPRPTDMCTGKLGDGDGKGKLELDPRVTPEVGESMRVRWRAMSAHKSPDVERVTATLRRAYVALTREEIYNK
;
A
#
# COMPACT_ATOMS: atom_id res chain seq x y z
N MET A 1 -16.60 -11.89 -53.78
CA MET A 1 -17.81 -11.10 -54.12
C MET A 1 -18.97 -11.70 -53.35
N SER A 2 -19.40 -11.03 -52.28
CA SER A 2 -20.57 -11.37 -51.47
C SER A 2 -21.35 -10.06 -51.27
N PRO A 3 -22.69 -10.04 -51.40
CA PRO A 3 -23.43 -8.79 -51.43
C PRO A 3 -23.67 -8.22 -50.03
N LEU A 4 -23.55 -6.90 -49.95
CA LEU A 4 -23.81 -6.04 -48.80
C LEU A 4 -25.32 -5.98 -48.50
N LEU A 5 -25.67 -6.09 -47.21
CA LEU A 5 -27.01 -5.76 -46.69
C LEU A 5 -27.16 -4.24 -46.48
N PRO A 6 -28.36 -3.66 -46.65
CA PRO A 6 -28.60 -2.22 -46.49
C PRO A 6 -28.79 -1.81 -45.01
N PRO A 7 -28.53 -0.55 -44.63
CA PRO A 7 -28.75 -0.07 -43.27
C PRO A 7 -30.23 0.30 -43.03
N PRO A 8 -30.73 0.19 -41.78
CA PRO A 8 -32.09 0.62 -41.43
C PRO A 8 -32.18 2.14 -41.19
N PRO A 9 -33.36 2.76 -41.36
CA PRO A 9 -33.54 4.20 -41.35
C PRO A 9 -33.98 4.75 -39.98
N LEU A 10 -33.85 6.09 -39.86
CA LEU A 10 -34.53 7.02 -38.94
C LEU A 10 -33.85 7.40 -37.62
N LEU A 11 -33.12 8.52 -37.71
CA LEU A 11 -32.81 9.45 -36.63
C LEU A 11 -33.43 10.81 -37.00
N GLN A 12 -34.74 10.97 -36.81
CA GLN A 12 -35.43 12.26 -36.94
C GLN A 12 -36.73 12.20 -36.14
N ASN A 13 -36.66 12.55 -34.84
CA ASN A 13 -37.76 13.11 -34.01
C ASN A 13 -37.48 13.25 -32.50
N TYR A 14 -36.21 13.25 -32.04
CA TYR A 14 -35.91 13.31 -30.58
C TYR A 14 -35.35 14.64 -30.05
N VAL A 15 -35.34 15.73 -30.83
CA VAL A 15 -34.61 16.95 -30.43
C VAL A 15 -35.47 18.07 -29.80
N VAL A 16 -36.80 18.02 -29.83
CA VAL A 16 -37.61 19.22 -29.44
C VAL A 16 -38.41 19.09 -28.14
N ARG A 17 -38.41 17.93 -27.44
CA ARG A 17 -39.24 17.77 -26.21
C ARG A 17 -38.52 17.52 -24.88
N PHE A 18 -37.19 17.46 -24.83
CA PHE A 18 -36.47 17.15 -23.58
C PHE A 18 -35.52 18.23 -23.03
N LEU A 19 -35.28 19.34 -23.73
CA LEU A 19 -34.32 20.37 -23.30
C LEU A 19 -34.95 21.61 -22.62
N ALA A 20 -36.27 21.76 -22.66
CA ALA A 20 -36.95 22.92 -22.05
C ALA A 20 -37.07 22.87 -20.51
N PRO A 21 -37.33 21.73 -19.84
CA PRO A 21 -37.53 21.73 -18.38
C PRO A 21 -36.23 21.91 -17.59
N THR A 22 -35.11 21.36 -18.08
CA THR A 22 -33.84 21.34 -17.35
C THR A 22 -33.16 22.70 -17.32
N PHE A 23 -33.35 23.52 -18.36
CA PHE A 23 -32.83 24.88 -18.41
C PHE A 23 -33.61 25.83 -17.48
N LEU A 24 -34.94 25.70 -17.44
CA LEU A 24 -35.80 26.50 -16.57
C LEU A 24 -35.54 26.21 -15.07
N ILE A 25 -35.32 24.94 -14.70
CA ILE A 25 -34.97 24.55 -13.32
C ILE A 25 -33.59 25.11 -12.91
N ARG A 26 -32.61 25.15 -13.81
CA ARG A 26 -31.29 25.74 -13.53
C ARG A 26 -31.36 27.26 -13.38
N LEU A 27 -32.18 27.94 -14.19
CA LEU A 27 -32.37 29.38 -14.11
C LEU A 27 -33.08 29.80 -12.80
N ILE A 28 -34.10 29.03 -12.39
CA ILE A 28 -34.81 29.26 -11.11
C ILE A 28 -33.88 29.03 -9.92
N ARG A 29 -33.03 27.99 -9.93
CA ARG A 29 -32.02 27.78 -8.87
C ARG A 29 -31.00 28.92 -8.77
N LEU A 30 -30.57 29.46 -9.91
CA LEU A 30 -29.59 30.56 -9.94
C LEU A 30 -30.20 31.89 -9.44
N LEU A 31 -31.47 32.13 -9.75
CA LEU A 31 -32.21 33.29 -9.25
C LEU A 31 -32.52 33.17 -7.75
N LEU A 32 -32.89 31.98 -7.26
CA LEU A 32 -33.09 31.73 -5.82
C LEU A 32 -31.78 31.89 -5.03
N TYR A 33 -30.63 31.44 -5.58
CA TYR A 33 -29.33 31.63 -4.92
C TYR A 33 -28.93 33.11 -4.80
N ARG A 34 -29.26 33.94 -5.80
CA ARG A 34 -28.98 35.39 -5.75
C ARG A 34 -29.92 36.15 -4.82
N VAL A 35 -31.18 35.72 -4.69
CA VAL A 35 -32.14 36.37 -3.79
C VAL A 35 -31.91 35.95 -2.33
N PHE A 36 -31.58 34.68 -2.06
CA PHE A 36 -31.28 34.21 -0.70
C PHE A 36 -29.85 34.56 -0.22
N GLY A 37 -28.87 34.67 -1.13
CA GLY A 37 -27.51 35.09 -0.78
C GLY A 37 -27.40 36.53 -0.26
N ILE A 38 -28.40 37.37 -0.55
CA ILE A 38 -28.48 38.76 -0.04
C ILE A 38 -29.22 38.83 1.31
N LEU A 39 -29.99 37.80 1.67
CA LEU A 39 -30.77 37.78 2.92
C LEU A 39 -30.06 37.10 4.10
N VAL A 40 -28.99 36.33 3.88
CA VAL A 40 -28.28 35.56 4.93
C VAL A 40 -27.14 36.34 5.62
N MET A 41 -26.91 37.61 5.26
CA MET A 41 -25.96 38.50 5.97
C MET A 41 -26.60 39.39 7.06
N ARG A 42 -27.83 39.11 7.49
CA ARG A 42 -28.49 39.84 8.60
C ARG A 42 -29.36 38.88 9.42
N THR A 43 -28.78 38.36 10.52
CA THR A 43 -29.33 37.59 11.69
C THR A 43 -28.34 36.44 11.93
N ASP A 44 -27.51 36.35 12.97
CA ASP A 44 -27.70 36.56 14.41
C ASP A 44 -26.36 37.07 15.02
N GLY A 45 -26.27 37.86 16.09
CA GLY A 45 -27.18 38.02 17.22
C GLY A 45 -26.56 37.41 18.49
N HIS A 46 -25.70 38.18 19.17
CA HIS A 46 -25.34 38.13 20.60
C HIS A 46 -25.07 36.79 21.31
N ASN A 47 -23.82 36.57 21.78
CA ASN A 47 -23.45 36.53 23.21
C ASN A 47 -21.97 36.15 23.40
N GLY A 48 -21.24 36.92 24.23
CA GLY A 48 -19.92 36.54 24.74
C GLY A 48 -18.75 37.46 24.34
N LEU A 49 -18.77 38.70 24.83
CA LEU A 49 -17.60 39.59 24.85
C LEU A 49 -17.26 39.86 26.31
N GLU A 50 -16.12 39.37 26.80
CA GLU A 50 -15.43 39.98 27.93
C GLU A 50 -13.95 40.21 27.58
N ALA A 51 -13.54 41.47 27.80
CA ALA A 51 -12.20 42.00 28.01
C ALA A 51 -11.20 42.05 26.83
N LEU A 52 -11.31 43.11 26.02
CA LEU A 52 -10.13 43.81 25.45
C LEU A 52 -10.26 45.33 25.71
N THR A 53 -9.13 45.97 26.03
CA THR A 53 -9.03 47.31 26.60
C THR A 53 -9.09 48.43 25.54
N PRO A 54 -9.33 49.70 25.94
CA PRO A 54 -9.51 50.84 25.02
C PRO A 54 -8.31 51.23 24.13
N ALA A 55 -7.18 50.53 24.18
CA ALA A 55 -5.99 50.84 23.39
C ALA A 55 -6.03 50.27 21.95
N GLU A 56 -7.01 49.43 21.61
CA GLU A 56 -7.10 48.77 20.29
C GLU A 56 -8.09 49.43 19.33
N ARG A 57 -8.71 50.56 19.72
CA ARG A 57 -9.63 51.30 18.84
C ARG A 57 -8.98 52.56 18.30
N GLY A 58 -8.30 52.40 17.16
CA GLY A 58 -7.99 53.55 16.32
C GLY A 58 -7.06 53.19 15.16
N TYR A 59 -7.63 52.80 14.01
CA TYR A 59 -7.32 53.33 12.68
C TYR A 59 -8.27 52.71 11.61
N ALA A 60 -9.17 53.57 11.12
CA ALA A 60 -9.67 53.74 9.74
C ALA A 60 -10.32 52.62 8.88
N SER A 61 -11.59 52.88 8.53
CA SER A 61 -12.26 52.92 7.19
C SER A 61 -12.33 51.70 6.24
N PRO A 62 -13.52 51.35 5.69
CA PRO A 62 -13.76 50.19 4.83
C PRO A 62 -13.48 50.40 3.32
N SER A 63 -12.31 50.92 2.93
CA SER A 63 -11.95 51.10 1.50
C SER A 63 -10.65 50.47 1.00
N ASP A 64 -9.89 49.70 1.79
CA ASP A 64 -8.56 49.19 1.39
C ASP A 64 -8.46 47.66 1.18
N GLY A 65 -9.51 47.03 0.65
CA GLY A 65 -9.55 45.57 0.42
C GLY A 65 -8.64 45.02 -0.70
N VAL A 66 -7.93 45.86 -1.46
CA VAL A 66 -7.10 45.42 -2.61
C VAL A 66 -5.62 45.86 -2.48
N LEU A 67 -5.31 46.78 -1.56
CA LEU A 67 -3.94 47.26 -1.35
C LEU A 67 -3.14 46.44 -0.33
N GLY A 68 -3.81 45.78 0.63
CA GLY A 68 -3.14 44.94 1.64
C GLY A 68 -2.40 43.73 1.08
N VAL A 69 -2.95 43.07 0.06
CA VAL A 69 -2.31 41.88 -0.56
C VAL A 69 -1.09 42.27 -1.39
N ARG A 70 -1.12 43.43 -2.07
CA ARG A 70 0.03 43.93 -2.85
C ARG A 70 1.18 44.37 -1.95
N GLU A 71 0.90 44.97 -0.79
CA GLU A 71 1.96 45.40 0.14
C GLU A 71 2.56 44.23 0.93
N VAL A 72 1.76 43.19 1.24
CA VAL A 72 2.25 41.93 1.82
C VAL A 72 3.13 41.16 0.82
N VAL A 73 2.72 41.06 -0.45
CA VAL A 73 3.54 40.44 -1.52
C VAL A 73 4.80 41.26 -1.81
N ARG A 74 4.73 42.60 -1.75
CA ARG A 74 5.88 43.49 -1.94
C ARG A 74 6.87 43.46 -0.77
N ARG A 75 6.40 43.25 0.47
CA ARG A 75 7.26 43.01 1.64
C ARG A 75 7.89 41.61 1.62
N ALA A 76 7.15 40.56 1.22
CA ALA A 76 7.71 39.22 1.04
C ALA A 76 8.80 39.20 -0.06
N SER A 77 8.57 39.92 -1.17
CA SER A 77 9.56 40.03 -2.27
C SER A 77 10.80 40.86 -1.92
N ARG A 78 10.75 41.69 -0.88
CA ARG A 78 11.90 42.49 -0.40
C ARG A 78 12.71 41.80 0.69
N ASN A 79 12.12 40.85 1.40
CA ASN A 79 12.78 40.12 2.50
C ASN A 79 13.27 38.71 2.09
N ALA A 80 12.81 38.18 0.96
CA ALA A 80 13.34 36.95 0.37
C ALA A 80 14.70 37.22 -0.28
N GLY A 81 15.78 37.10 0.50
CA GLY A 81 17.17 37.28 0.04
C GLY A 81 17.63 36.32 -1.06
N SER A 82 16.78 35.43 -1.56
CA SER A 82 17.04 34.63 -2.77
C SER A 82 15.74 34.14 -3.43
N PRO A 83 15.76 33.83 -4.75
CA PRO A 83 14.64 33.21 -5.46
C PRO A 83 14.15 31.89 -4.84
N ALA A 84 15.02 31.18 -4.10
CA ALA A 84 14.66 29.94 -3.40
C ALA A 84 13.71 30.20 -2.22
N SER A 85 13.86 31.32 -1.51
CA SER A 85 12.95 31.73 -0.42
C SER A 85 11.56 32.10 -0.95
N ALA A 86 11.48 32.83 -2.06
CA ALA A 86 10.20 33.18 -2.69
C ALA A 86 9.48 31.94 -3.26
N PHE A 87 10.23 30.96 -3.78
CA PHE A 87 9.67 29.67 -4.18
C PHE A 87 9.14 28.89 -2.96
N HIS A 88 9.92 28.83 -1.87
CA HIS A 88 9.55 28.17 -0.61
C HIS A 88 8.26 28.73 0.00
N ASP A 89 8.12 30.06 0.03
CA ASP A 89 6.92 30.75 0.54
C ASP A 89 5.67 30.50 -0.33
N HIS A 90 5.84 30.34 -1.64
CA HIS A 90 4.76 29.97 -2.56
C HIS A 90 4.31 28.51 -2.36
N LEU A 91 5.23 27.58 -2.05
CA LEU A 91 4.86 26.21 -1.70
C LEU A 91 4.06 26.18 -0.39
N TYR A 92 4.42 27.04 0.57
CA TYR A 92 3.76 27.23 1.87
C TYR A 92 2.30 27.67 1.72
N ALA A 93 2.05 28.67 0.88
CA ALA A 93 0.70 29.18 0.62
C ALA A 93 -0.20 28.18 -0.11
N THR A 94 0.38 27.21 -0.83
CA THR A 94 -0.36 26.25 -1.66
C THR A 94 -0.78 24.98 -0.91
N PHE A 95 -0.19 24.67 0.24
CA PHE A 95 -0.36 23.37 0.94
C PHE A 95 -0.99 23.41 2.33
N GLY A 96 -1.48 24.57 2.80
CA GLY A 96 -2.18 24.64 4.09
C GLY A 96 -1.25 24.51 5.31
N SER A 97 -1.66 25.18 6.38
CA SER A 97 -0.89 25.42 7.60
C SER A 97 -0.77 24.19 8.51
N SER A 98 0.42 23.57 8.58
CA SER A 98 0.89 22.83 9.78
C SER A 98 2.41 22.56 9.76
N TRP A 99 3.20 23.53 9.27
CA TRP A 99 4.66 23.45 9.33
C TRP A 99 5.11 24.13 10.62
N ASP A 100 5.36 23.38 11.69
CA ASP A 100 5.93 23.95 12.91
C ASP A 100 7.37 24.41 12.64
N ASP A 101 7.54 25.72 12.78
CA ASP A 101 8.66 26.55 12.33
C ASP A 101 9.95 26.35 13.17
N GLU A 102 9.86 25.58 14.27
CA GLU A 102 10.96 25.44 15.24
C GLU A 102 11.92 24.28 14.94
N ASP A 103 11.44 23.20 14.32
CA ASP A 103 12.26 22.03 13.99
C ASP A 103 13.10 22.23 12.72
N LEU A 104 12.58 22.98 11.74
CA LEU A 104 13.29 23.30 10.50
C LEU A 104 14.46 24.27 10.74
N ARG A 105 14.37 25.14 11.75
CA ARG A 105 15.44 26.07 12.13
C ARG A 105 16.52 25.43 13.01
N LYS A 106 16.20 24.39 13.78
CA LYS A 106 17.13 23.70 14.68
C LYS A 106 17.92 22.58 13.97
N GLY A 107 18.77 22.97 13.02
CA GLY A 107 20.14 22.42 12.90
C GLY A 107 20.38 20.92 12.64
N ASN A 108 19.42 20.12 12.20
CA ASN A 108 19.71 18.79 11.65
C ASN A 108 19.63 18.85 10.14
N ALA A 109 20.77 18.64 9.46
CA ALA A 109 20.93 18.71 8.00
C ALA A 109 19.71 18.14 7.26
N VAL A 110 18.84 19.05 6.81
CA VAL A 110 17.68 18.69 5.99
C VAL A 110 18.27 18.41 4.61
N GLU A 111 18.39 17.13 4.23
CA GLU A 111 18.64 16.75 2.84
C GLU A 111 17.41 17.17 2.00
N THR A 112 17.32 18.46 1.66
CA THR A 112 16.60 18.93 0.48
C THR A 112 17.30 18.35 -0.75
N PHE A 113 16.54 17.94 -1.76
CA PHE A 113 17.11 17.53 -3.05
C PHE A 113 17.53 18.81 -3.79
N ASP A 114 18.57 19.49 -3.29
CA ASP A 114 19.24 20.63 -3.95
C ASP A 114 20.21 20.15 -5.06
N GLU A 115 20.05 18.90 -5.52
CA GLU A 115 20.93 18.29 -6.51
C GLU A 115 20.47 18.64 -7.93
N ASP A 116 21.44 18.89 -8.79
CA ASP A 116 21.32 19.23 -10.20
C ASP A 116 20.40 18.23 -10.95
N VAL A 117 19.18 18.67 -11.28
CA VAL A 117 18.19 17.86 -12.02
C VAL A 117 18.74 17.42 -13.37
N ASP A 118 19.55 18.24 -14.04
CA ASP A 118 20.16 17.86 -15.31
C ASP A 118 21.20 16.75 -15.11
N GLN A 119 21.94 16.79 -14.01
CA GLN A 119 22.83 15.69 -13.62
C GLN A 119 22.04 14.42 -13.28
N LEU A 120 20.94 14.51 -12.52
CA LEU A 120 20.07 13.37 -12.22
C LEU A 120 19.56 12.73 -13.50
N VAL A 121 19.12 13.53 -14.48
CA VAL A 121 18.69 13.02 -15.78
C VAL A 121 19.82 12.31 -16.50
N LYS A 122 21.00 12.95 -16.65
CA LYS A 122 22.16 12.34 -17.34
C LYS A 122 22.55 11.00 -16.71
N ARG A 123 22.63 10.92 -15.39
CA ARG A 123 22.95 9.68 -14.67
C ARG A 123 21.85 8.64 -14.83
N THR A 124 20.58 9.05 -14.79
CA THR A 124 19.44 8.13 -15.00
C THR A 124 19.45 7.55 -16.41
N GLU A 125 19.73 8.36 -17.43
CA GLU A 125 19.85 7.89 -18.82
C GLU A 125 20.97 6.84 -18.98
N TYR A 126 22.13 7.10 -18.38
CA TYR A 126 23.22 6.14 -18.34
C TYR A 126 22.78 4.79 -17.74
N TYR A 127 22.18 4.81 -16.55
CA TYR A 127 21.72 3.59 -15.88
C TYR A 127 20.55 2.91 -16.58
N ALA A 128 19.67 3.67 -17.24
CA ALA A 128 18.57 3.13 -18.01
C ALA A 128 19.08 2.31 -19.20
N ARG A 129 20.01 2.85 -19.99
CA ARG A 129 20.66 2.12 -21.09
C ARG A 129 21.37 0.86 -20.59
N ARG A 130 22.12 0.99 -19.50
CA ARG A 130 22.81 -0.14 -18.85
C ARG A 130 21.85 -1.22 -18.35
N SER A 131 20.65 -0.83 -17.95
CA SER A 131 19.58 -1.75 -17.53
C SER A 131 18.78 -2.32 -18.71
N GLY A 132 19.21 -2.10 -19.96
CA GLY A 132 18.55 -2.60 -21.16
C GLY A 132 17.30 -1.82 -21.58
N ALA A 133 17.13 -0.57 -21.12
CA ALA A 133 16.04 0.27 -21.59
C ALA A 133 16.23 0.67 -23.06
N THR A 134 15.16 0.62 -23.84
CA THR A 134 15.13 1.15 -25.21
C THR A 134 15.26 2.68 -25.22
N ASP A 135 15.76 3.26 -26.31
CA ASP A 135 15.91 4.71 -26.44
C ASP A 135 14.60 5.48 -26.23
N ALA A 136 13.47 4.90 -26.65
CA ALA A 136 12.15 5.49 -26.41
C ALA A 136 11.82 5.59 -24.91
N ILE A 137 12.14 4.55 -24.13
CA ILE A 137 11.92 4.54 -22.68
C ILE A 137 12.92 5.43 -21.95
N VAL A 138 14.17 5.49 -22.41
CA VAL A 138 15.18 6.44 -21.91
C VAL A 138 14.70 7.88 -22.12
N ALA A 139 14.25 8.22 -23.34
CA ALA A 139 13.71 9.53 -23.65
C ALA A 139 12.48 9.87 -22.80
N ALA A 140 11.56 8.92 -22.61
CA ALA A 140 10.38 9.10 -21.77
C ALA A 140 10.74 9.36 -20.29
N MET A 141 11.74 8.65 -19.74
CA MET A 141 12.22 8.88 -18.37
C MET A 141 12.82 10.28 -18.23
N SER A 142 13.64 10.68 -19.21
CA SER A 142 14.26 11.99 -19.29
C SER A 142 13.24 13.13 -19.43
N GLU A 143 12.19 12.93 -20.22
CA GLU A 143 11.08 13.88 -20.34
C GLU A 143 10.31 13.98 -19.01
N MET A 144 9.98 12.84 -18.40
CA MET A 144 9.28 12.80 -17.12
C MET A 144 10.07 13.54 -16.04
N LEU A 145 11.37 13.29 -15.89
CA LEU A 145 12.20 13.95 -14.88
C LEU A 145 12.32 15.48 -15.08
N ARG A 146 12.21 15.96 -16.33
CA ARG A 146 12.19 17.41 -16.63
C ARG A 146 10.81 18.05 -16.48
N SER A 147 9.75 17.26 -16.33
CA SER A 147 8.38 17.75 -16.18
C SER A 147 8.18 18.57 -14.89
N LYS A 148 7.14 19.41 -14.88
CA LYS A 148 6.81 20.25 -13.72
C LYS A 148 6.45 19.39 -12.50
N GLU A 149 5.82 18.24 -12.75
CA GLU A 149 5.38 17.27 -11.78
C GLU A 149 6.58 16.62 -11.09
N ALA A 150 7.55 16.11 -11.85
CA ALA A 150 8.74 15.49 -11.27
C ALA A 150 9.57 16.49 -10.48
N LYS A 151 9.78 17.70 -11.01
CA LYS A 151 10.46 18.79 -10.28
C LYS A 151 9.77 19.11 -8.96
N ARG A 152 8.43 19.11 -8.95
CA ARG A 152 7.65 19.33 -7.73
C ARG A 152 7.83 18.23 -6.71
N LEU A 153 7.85 16.97 -7.14
CA LEU A 153 8.05 15.80 -6.27
C LEU A 153 9.49 15.75 -5.72
N LEU A 154 10.49 16.07 -6.54
CA LEU A 154 11.90 16.16 -6.14
C LEU A 154 12.12 17.28 -5.09
N ALA A 155 11.38 18.38 -5.20
CA ALA A 155 11.46 19.49 -4.24
C ALA A 155 10.86 19.18 -2.86
N ILE A 156 10.20 18.03 -2.65
CA ILE A 156 9.65 17.68 -1.34
C ILE A 156 10.79 17.27 -0.40
N PRO A 157 10.96 17.92 0.77
CA PRO A 157 12.03 17.58 1.70
C PRO A 157 11.93 16.14 2.20
N SER A 158 13.07 15.44 2.24
CA SER A 158 13.13 14.04 2.69
C SER A 158 12.68 13.87 4.13
N ALA A 159 13.05 14.81 5.00
CA ALA A 159 12.62 14.83 6.40
C ALA A 159 11.08 14.96 6.54
N TRP A 160 10.45 15.74 5.65
CA TRP A 160 8.99 15.83 5.62
C TRP A 160 8.35 14.54 5.14
N LEU A 161 8.90 13.94 4.08
CA LEU A 161 8.44 12.63 3.61
C LEU A 161 8.54 11.60 4.72
N LEU A 162 9.64 11.55 5.49
CA LEU A 162 9.86 10.64 6.62
C LEU A 162 8.83 10.77 7.75
N ARG A 163 8.33 11.99 8.01
CA ARG A 163 7.30 12.25 9.03
C ARG A 163 5.92 11.72 8.65
N ARG A 164 5.66 11.41 7.37
CA ARG A 164 4.36 10.88 6.95
C ARG A 164 4.31 9.36 7.06
N GLY A 165 3.21 8.82 7.56
CA GLY A 165 2.93 7.39 7.43
C GLY A 165 2.86 6.99 5.95
N ILE A 166 3.24 5.75 5.64
CA ILE A 166 3.07 5.18 4.31
C ILE A 166 1.98 4.15 4.42
N ALA A 167 0.86 4.37 3.75
CA ALA A 167 -0.24 3.44 3.72
C ALA A 167 -0.42 2.89 2.30
N ASP A 168 -0.46 1.56 2.22
CA ASP A 168 -1.09 0.89 1.08
C ASP A 168 -2.61 0.81 1.34
N LEU A 169 -3.46 0.88 0.30
CA LEU A 169 -4.93 0.96 0.44
C LEU A 169 -5.53 -0.17 1.31
N TYR A 170 -4.91 -1.35 1.34
CA TYR A 170 -5.38 -2.45 2.17
C TYR A 170 -5.41 -2.08 3.67
N LYS A 171 -4.51 -1.20 4.14
CA LYS A 171 -4.45 -0.75 5.53
C LYS A 171 -5.70 0.03 5.96
N PRO A 172 -6.07 1.18 5.34
CA PRO A 172 -7.33 1.87 5.65
C PRO A 172 -8.56 0.96 5.61
N LYS A 173 -8.63 0.03 4.64
CA LYS A 173 -9.75 -0.92 4.51
C LYS A 173 -9.82 -1.94 5.66
N MET A 174 -8.69 -2.49 6.10
CA MET A 174 -8.67 -3.39 7.27
C MET A 174 -8.88 -2.62 8.56
N HIS A 175 -8.35 -1.40 8.66
CA HIS A 175 -8.54 -0.53 9.82
C HIS A 175 -10.02 -0.19 10.02
N LYS A 176 -10.81 -0.16 8.95
CA LYS A 176 -12.27 -0.05 9.04
C LYS A 176 -12.87 -1.25 9.79
N VAL A 177 -12.40 -2.46 9.53
CA VAL A 177 -12.82 -3.66 10.27
C VAL A 177 -12.36 -3.57 11.72
N PHE A 178 -11.09 -3.22 11.94
CA PHE A 178 -10.50 -3.12 13.27
C PHE A 178 -11.20 -2.10 14.17
N SER A 179 -11.42 -0.89 13.66
CA SER A 179 -12.14 0.18 14.36
C SER A 179 -13.62 -0.14 14.59
N THR A 180 -14.22 -1.03 13.80
CA THR A 180 -15.63 -1.41 13.95
C THR A 180 -15.81 -2.56 14.92
N TYR A 181 -15.00 -3.63 14.82
CA TYR A 181 -15.25 -4.90 15.51
C TYR A 181 -14.17 -5.36 16.48
N LEU A 182 -12.96 -4.77 16.42
CA LEU A 182 -11.81 -5.20 17.22
C LEU A 182 -11.23 -4.02 18.04
N ARG A 183 -12.08 -3.12 18.55
CA ARG A 183 -11.63 -1.89 19.22
C ARG A 183 -10.84 -2.15 20.49
N ARG A 184 -11.10 -3.26 21.18
CA ARG A 184 -10.42 -3.68 22.40
C ARG A 184 -9.39 -4.78 22.16
N VAL A 185 -9.00 -5.03 20.91
CA VAL A 185 -7.97 -6.03 20.58
C VAL A 185 -6.58 -5.39 20.56
N ARG A 186 -5.65 -6.04 21.27
CA ARG A 186 -4.22 -5.78 21.19
C ARG A 186 -3.55 -6.76 20.24
N VAL A 187 -2.56 -6.28 19.50
CA VAL A 187 -1.75 -7.08 18.58
C VAL A 187 -0.29 -6.71 18.77
N ASP A 188 0.55 -7.73 18.66
CA ASP A 188 1.99 -7.57 18.49
C ASP A 188 2.37 -7.88 17.06
N PHE A 189 3.12 -6.97 16.43
CA PHE A 189 3.72 -7.18 15.12
C PHE A 189 5.23 -7.31 15.24
N ALA A 190 5.78 -8.40 14.73
CA ALA A 190 7.23 -8.62 14.65
C ALA A 190 7.72 -8.32 13.24
N LEU A 191 8.75 -7.49 13.13
CA LEU A 191 9.50 -7.26 11.91
C LEU A 191 10.77 -8.11 11.91
N HIS A 192 10.98 -8.84 10.81
CA HIS A 192 12.18 -9.63 10.57
C HIS A 192 12.87 -9.18 9.28
N VAL A 193 14.20 -9.05 9.36
CA VAL A 193 15.07 -8.83 8.19
C VAL A 193 15.63 -10.18 7.76
N ARG A 194 14.89 -10.90 6.92
CA ARG A 194 15.22 -12.28 6.51
C ARG A 194 16.53 -12.39 5.73
N LYS A 195 16.82 -11.39 4.89
CA LYS A 195 18.05 -11.32 4.09
C LYS A 195 18.51 -9.88 3.98
N SER A 196 19.75 -9.59 4.33
CA SER A 196 20.40 -8.32 4.03
C SER A 196 21.90 -8.56 3.97
N VAL A 197 22.57 -7.93 2.99
CA VAL A 197 24.04 -7.89 2.95
C VAL A 197 24.62 -6.99 4.07
N TYR A 198 23.77 -6.15 4.66
CA TYR A 198 24.09 -5.27 5.78
C TYR A 198 22.95 -5.29 6.81
N PRO A 199 22.91 -6.30 7.70
CA PRO A 199 21.84 -6.45 8.69
C PRO A 199 21.89 -5.34 9.74
N LEU A 200 20.74 -5.07 10.37
CA LEU A 200 20.60 -4.01 11.39
C LEU A 200 21.53 -4.21 12.60
N ALA A 201 21.80 -5.47 12.99
CA ALA A 201 22.76 -5.78 14.06
C ALA A 201 24.18 -5.30 13.74
N LYS A 202 24.61 -5.53 12.49
CA LYS A 202 25.90 -5.04 11.98
C LYS A 202 25.93 -3.52 11.95
N MET A 203 24.83 -2.87 11.54
CA MET A 203 24.72 -1.42 11.58
C MET A 203 24.83 -0.87 13.02
N ALA A 204 24.20 -1.53 14.00
CA ALA A 204 24.30 -1.14 15.42
C ALA A 204 25.73 -1.21 15.94
N GLN A 205 26.51 -2.20 15.51
CA GLN A 205 27.90 -2.42 15.93
C GLN A 205 28.89 -1.51 15.20
N GLU A 206 28.83 -1.46 13.87
CA GLU A 206 29.81 -0.77 13.03
C GLU A 206 29.49 0.71 12.80
N GLN A 207 28.21 1.10 12.90
CA GLN A 207 27.72 2.46 12.58
C GLN A 207 26.69 2.93 13.62
N PRO A 208 27.06 3.03 14.91
CA PRO A 208 26.13 3.32 16.01
C PRO A 208 25.38 4.65 15.83
N GLU A 209 25.99 5.65 15.17
CA GLU A 209 25.31 6.91 14.84
C GLU A 209 24.16 6.72 13.85
N LEU A 210 24.38 5.94 12.77
CA LEU A 210 23.35 5.63 11.78
C LEU A 210 22.23 4.79 12.41
N PHE A 211 22.59 3.85 13.28
CA PHE A 211 21.61 3.09 14.05
C PHE A 211 20.81 3.97 15.01
N GLY A 212 21.46 4.94 15.67
CA GLY A 212 20.79 5.94 16.50
C GLY A 212 19.82 6.82 15.70
N GLU A 213 20.19 7.24 14.49
CA GLU A 213 19.26 7.90 13.56
C GLU A 213 18.07 7.01 13.20
N PHE A 214 18.30 5.73 12.89
CA PHE A 214 17.24 4.76 12.61
C PHE A 214 16.28 4.62 13.79
N ALA A 215 16.80 4.43 15.01
CA ALA A 215 15.99 4.31 16.22
C ALA A 215 15.14 5.56 16.49
N ARG A 216 15.69 6.76 16.27
CA ARG A 216 14.92 8.01 16.35
C ARG A 216 13.83 8.10 15.28
N ALA A 217 14.11 7.68 14.05
CA ALA A 217 13.11 7.64 12.98
C ALA A 217 11.96 6.66 13.29
N VAL A 218 12.26 5.52 13.90
CA VAL A 218 11.24 4.57 14.38
C VAL A 218 10.35 5.22 15.43
N LYS A 219 10.93 5.91 16.43
CA LYS A 219 10.14 6.62 17.45
C LYS A 219 9.31 7.77 16.90
N LEU A 220 9.83 8.52 15.93
CA LEU A 220 9.07 9.58 15.26
C LEU A 220 7.86 9.03 14.51
N MET A 221 8.00 7.86 13.87
CA MET A 221 6.93 7.18 13.15
C MET A 221 5.82 6.71 14.09
N ASP A 222 6.14 6.22 15.30
CA ASP A 222 5.12 5.83 16.29
C ASP A 222 4.13 7.00 16.48
N HIS A 223 4.63 8.23 16.69
CA HIS A 223 3.79 9.42 16.85
C HIS A 223 3.03 9.86 15.57
N ALA A 224 3.56 9.57 14.39
CA ALA A 224 2.93 9.89 13.10
C ALA A 224 1.93 8.82 12.62
N SER A 225 1.97 7.61 13.20
CA SER A 225 1.30 6.40 12.69
C SER A 225 -0.20 6.34 12.94
N SER A 226 -0.81 7.34 13.57
CA SER A 226 -2.25 7.31 13.87
C SER A 226 -3.13 8.11 12.89
N ALA A 227 -2.57 9.00 12.07
CA ALA A 227 -3.36 9.92 11.26
C ALA A 227 -3.05 9.80 9.75
N VAL A 228 -3.96 9.13 9.03
CA VAL A 228 -4.14 9.43 7.60
C VAL A 228 -4.52 10.90 7.52
N THR A 229 -3.76 11.67 6.73
CA THR A 229 -3.97 13.12 6.60
C THR A 229 -5.26 13.43 5.84
N ASN A 230 -5.83 14.63 6.01
CA ASN A 230 -7.04 15.05 5.27
C ASN A 230 -6.87 14.91 3.75
N ASP A 231 -5.71 15.28 3.21
CA ASP A 231 -5.42 15.12 1.78
C ASP A 231 -5.39 13.65 1.35
N GLU A 232 -4.93 12.74 2.22
CA GLU A 232 -4.95 11.30 1.95
C GLU A 232 -6.36 10.73 2.04
N TRP A 233 -7.22 11.26 2.91
CA TRP A 233 -8.66 10.94 2.92
C TRP A 233 -9.34 11.37 1.63
N ASP A 234 -9.01 12.56 1.10
CA ASP A 234 -9.52 13.02 -0.18
C ASP A 234 -9.07 12.10 -1.33
N ALA A 235 -7.79 11.69 -1.33
CA ALA A 235 -7.29 10.73 -2.32
C ALA A 235 -8.01 9.37 -2.21
N LEU A 236 -8.25 8.87 -1.00
CA LEU A 236 -8.99 7.63 -0.74
C LEU A 236 -10.44 7.72 -1.23
N ALA A 237 -11.13 8.81 -0.94
CA ALA A 237 -12.49 9.04 -1.44
C ALA A 237 -12.51 9.11 -2.97
N LYS A 238 -11.56 9.83 -3.57
CA LYS A 238 -11.48 10.07 -5.02
C LYS A 238 -11.11 8.83 -5.83
N TYR A 239 -10.17 8.03 -5.35
CA TYR A 239 -9.55 6.94 -6.12
C TYR A 239 -9.89 5.53 -5.64
N ALA A 240 -10.52 5.39 -4.47
CA ALA A 240 -10.99 4.10 -3.95
C ALA A 240 -12.47 4.09 -3.57
N SER A 241 -13.19 5.22 -3.71
CA SER A 241 -14.55 5.40 -3.17
C SER A 241 -14.62 5.01 -1.69
N PHE A 242 -13.53 5.26 -0.96
CA PHE A 242 -13.41 4.86 0.43
C PHE A 242 -14.01 5.92 1.35
N HIS A 243 -14.83 5.47 2.30
CA HIS A 243 -15.44 6.31 3.32
C HIS A 243 -14.99 5.83 4.71
N PRO A 244 -14.22 6.64 5.46
CA PRO A 244 -13.77 6.29 6.81
C PRO A 244 -14.95 6.26 7.79
N THR A 245 -14.85 5.42 8.82
CA THR A 245 -15.79 5.44 9.95
C THR A 245 -15.60 6.70 10.79
N ASP A 246 -16.60 7.04 11.61
CA ASP A 246 -16.48 8.17 12.53
C ASP A 246 -15.35 7.96 13.55
N VAL A 247 -15.10 6.71 13.94
CA VAL A 247 -13.94 6.34 14.78
C VAL A 247 -12.63 6.63 14.06
N GLN A 248 -12.49 6.25 12.79
CA GLN A 248 -11.29 6.55 12.00
C GLN A 248 -11.09 8.05 11.81
N LYS A 249 -12.17 8.81 11.55
CA LYS A 249 -12.11 10.27 11.45
C LYS A 249 -11.69 10.92 12.75
N ALA A 250 -12.32 10.55 13.87
CA ALA A 250 -12.01 11.07 15.20
C ALA A 250 -10.54 10.80 15.57
N ARG A 251 -10.02 9.61 15.26
CA ARG A 251 -8.61 9.27 15.47
C ARG A 251 -7.67 10.12 14.63
N ALA A 252 -8.05 10.48 13.40
CA ALA A 252 -7.25 11.33 12.52
C ALA A 252 -7.26 12.82 12.91
N THR A 253 -8.36 13.35 13.46
CA THR A 253 -8.47 14.78 13.84
C THR A 253 -7.87 15.11 15.19
N VAL A 254 -7.89 14.18 16.15
CA VAL A 254 -7.73 14.57 17.55
C VAL A 254 -6.26 14.66 17.97
N GLY A 255 -5.33 13.85 17.45
CA GLY A 255 -3.91 13.87 17.88
C GLY A 255 -3.68 13.77 19.40
N MET A 256 -4.75 13.57 20.17
CA MET A 256 -4.84 13.72 21.61
C MET A 256 -5.49 12.47 22.20
N PRO A 257 -5.04 12.05 23.39
CA PRO A 257 -5.59 10.92 24.10
C PRO A 257 -6.97 11.30 24.61
N ASP A 258 -8.03 10.80 23.98
CA ASP A 258 -9.20 10.47 24.77
C ASP A 258 -8.74 9.40 25.77
N ALA A 259 -9.07 9.54 27.05
CA ALA A 259 -8.72 8.57 28.08
C ALA A 259 -9.29 7.16 27.78
N ASN A 260 -10.23 7.06 26.83
CA ASN A 260 -10.80 5.81 26.31
C ASN A 260 -10.25 5.38 24.93
N LEU A 261 -9.31 6.13 24.33
CA LEU A 261 -8.71 5.78 23.04
C LEU A 261 -7.27 5.23 23.22
N PRO A 262 -6.98 4.09 22.58
CA PRO A 262 -5.65 3.49 22.50
C PRO A 262 -4.47 4.45 22.30
N PRO A 263 -3.35 4.28 23.03
CA PRO A 263 -2.12 4.99 22.72
C PRO A 263 -1.58 4.59 21.33
N VAL A 264 -0.70 5.46 20.84
CA VAL A 264 0.30 5.23 19.80
C VAL A 264 0.91 3.83 19.92
N ALA A 265 1.12 3.15 18.79
CA ALA A 265 1.82 1.87 18.78
C ALA A 265 3.20 2.03 19.45
N ASP A 266 3.56 1.14 20.37
CA ASP A 266 4.88 1.16 21.01
C ASP A 266 5.81 0.23 20.23
N THR A 267 6.64 0.82 19.37
CA THR A 267 7.64 0.06 18.63
C THR A 267 8.94 -0.02 19.43
N ARG A 268 9.35 -1.23 19.78
CA ARG A 268 10.59 -1.52 20.50
C ARG A 268 11.57 -2.26 19.60
N LEU A 269 12.82 -1.82 19.60
CA LEU A 269 13.93 -2.53 18.99
C LEU A 269 14.60 -3.40 20.06
N SER A 270 14.83 -4.67 19.74
CA SER A 270 15.54 -5.61 20.61
C SER A 270 16.45 -6.50 19.78
N VAL A 271 17.36 -7.21 20.45
CA VAL A 271 18.20 -8.24 19.82
C VAL A 271 17.67 -9.60 20.26
N ASN A 272 17.47 -10.52 19.33
CA ASN A 272 17.05 -11.90 19.63
C ASN A 272 18.25 -12.78 20.05
N GLU A 273 17.97 -14.02 20.41
CA GLU A 273 18.99 -15.01 20.81
C GLU A 273 20.03 -15.32 19.71
N HIS A 274 19.71 -15.03 18.44
CA HIS A 274 20.62 -15.20 17.30
C HIS A 274 21.44 -13.93 17.00
N GLY A 275 21.34 -12.89 17.83
CA GLY A 275 22.04 -11.63 17.62
C GLY A 275 21.41 -10.74 16.54
N GLU A 276 20.23 -11.07 16.04
CA GLU A 276 19.51 -10.25 15.06
C GLU A 276 18.68 -9.16 15.73
N VAL A 277 18.62 -7.98 15.12
CA VAL A 277 17.72 -6.91 15.59
C VAL A 277 16.32 -7.19 15.08
N ILE A 278 15.38 -7.34 16.02
CA ILE A 278 13.93 -7.44 15.78
C ILE A 278 13.29 -6.11 16.18
N ALA A 279 12.27 -5.69 15.43
CA ALA A 279 11.37 -4.63 15.87
C ALA A 279 10.01 -5.23 16.22
N MET A 280 9.51 -4.95 17.42
CA MET A 280 8.19 -5.36 17.88
C MET A 280 7.32 -4.13 18.03
N SER A 281 6.22 -4.05 17.28
CA SER A 281 5.21 -3.00 17.44
C SER A 281 4.01 -3.56 18.18
N SER A 282 3.78 -3.05 19.39
CA SER A 282 2.75 -3.53 20.32
C SER A 282 1.73 -2.44 20.59
N GLY A 283 0.44 -2.80 20.62
CA GLY A 283 -0.62 -1.82 20.79
C GLY A 283 -1.96 -2.36 20.38
N PHE A 284 -2.91 -1.46 20.14
CA PHE A 284 -4.19 -1.85 19.58
C PHE A 284 -4.03 -2.20 18.10
N VAL A 285 -4.85 -3.16 17.64
CA VAL A 285 -4.69 -3.77 16.31
C VAL A 285 -4.60 -2.74 15.18
N GLU A 286 -5.39 -1.67 15.21
CA GLU A 286 -5.35 -0.62 14.20
C GLU A 286 -4.02 0.16 14.20
N SER A 287 -3.59 0.65 15.38
CA SER A 287 -2.38 1.46 15.52
C SER A 287 -1.14 0.66 15.16
N SER A 288 -1.00 -0.56 15.69
CA SER A 288 0.16 -1.41 15.43
C SER A 288 0.20 -1.92 13.99
N SER A 289 -0.96 -2.15 13.37
CA SER A 289 -1.07 -2.45 11.94
C SER A 289 -0.54 -1.30 11.07
N HIS A 290 -0.78 -0.04 11.43
CA HIS A 290 -0.34 1.12 10.63
C HIS A 290 1.18 1.22 10.50
N VAL A 291 1.92 0.71 11.50
CA VAL A 291 3.38 0.77 11.53
C VAL A 291 4.03 -0.09 10.44
N GLU A 292 3.39 -1.18 10.00
CA GLU A 292 3.98 -2.21 9.13
C GLU A 292 4.74 -1.64 7.92
N THR A 293 4.01 -0.91 7.07
CA THR A 293 4.48 -0.38 5.79
C THR A 293 5.58 0.67 5.98
N SER A 294 5.41 1.56 6.95
CA SER A 294 6.35 2.63 7.25
C SER A 294 7.67 2.10 7.82
N LEU A 295 7.60 1.15 8.75
CA LEU A 295 8.76 0.58 9.40
C LEU A 295 9.59 -0.27 8.42
N MET A 296 8.94 -1.08 7.59
CA MET A 296 9.62 -1.84 6.54
C MET A 296 10.40 -0.93 5.58
N GLN A 297 9.85 0.24 5.24
CA GLN A 297 10.53 1.21 4.40
C GLN A 297 11.70 1.90 5.11
N LEU A 298 11.58 2.23 6.40
CA LEU A 298 12.70 2.74 7.19
C LEU A 298 13.86 1.74 7.20
N VAL A 299 13.57 0.45 7.43
CA VAL A 299 14.60 -0.59 7.38
C VAL A 299 15.30 -0.62 6.02
N GLN A 300 14.55 -0.53 4.91
CA GLN A 300 15.16 -0.48 3.57
C GLN A 300 16.11 0.72 3.42
N GLN A 301 15.65 1.92 3.75
CA GLN A 301 16.43 3.13 3.60
C GLN A 301 17.73 3.09 4.42
N TYR A 302 17.64 2.65 5.68
CA TYR A 302 18.81 2.64 6.56
C TYR A 302 19.78 1.50 6.25
N THR A 303 19.30 0.33 5.80
CA THR A 303 20.20 -0.74 5.33
C THR A 303 20.92 -0.36 4.04
N VAL A 304 20.28 0.38 3.13
CA VAL A 304 20.93 0.97 1.95
C VAL A 304 21.97 2.02 2.35
N ARG A 305 21.63 2.95 3.25
CA ARG A 305 22.59 3.96 3.77
C ARG A 305 23.80 3.30 4.45
N GLY A 306 23.57 2.24 5.22
CA GLY A 306 24.62 1.47 5.88
C GLY A 306 25.59 0.82 4.89
N GLN A 307 25.08 0.22 3.81
CA GLN A 307 25.91 -0.32 2.72
C GLN A 307 26.79 0.75 2.07
N VAL A 308 26.23 1.92 1.79
CA VAL A 308 26.98 3.04 1.19
C VAL A 308 28.09 3.53 2.11
N ARG A 309 27.80 3.74 3.40
CA ARG A 309 28.80 4.16 4.39
C ARG A 309 29.88 3.09 4.57
N GLN A 310 29.53 1.81 4.56
CA GLN A 310 30.50 0.72 4.61
C GLN A 310 31.41 0.72 3.36
N LEU A 311 30.85 0.91 2.17
CA LEU A 311 31.64 0.98 0.95
C LEU A 311 32.59 2.19 0.94
N ALA A 312 32.11 3.34 1.41
CA ALA A 312 32.95 4.52 1.59
C ALA A 312 34.09 4.25 2.58
N ALA A 313 33.81 3.62 3.71
CA ALA A 313 34.84 3.25 4.69
C ALA A 313 35.89 2.29 4.10
N LYS A 314 35.45 1.23 3.41
CA LYS A 314 36.34 0.23 2.77
C LYS A 314 37.26 0.81 1.71
N THR A 315 36.87 1.92 1.09
CA THR A 315 37.68 2.59 0.05
C THR A 315 38.51 3.75 0.60
N GLY A 316 38.54 3.96 1.92
CA GLY A 316 39.21 5.11 2.53
C GLY A 316 38.56 6.45 2.16
N GLY A 317 37.25 6.44 1.92
CA GLY A 317 36.46 7.61 1.51
C GLY A 317 36.55 7.96 0.02
N ARG A 318 37.30 7.19 -0.78
CA ARG A 318 37.48 7.40 -2.22
C ARG A 318 36.22 7.13 -3.03
N CYS A 319 35.41 6.14 -2.62
CA CYS A 319 34.10 5.89 -3.20
C CYS A 319 33.01 6.54 -2.34
N ARG A 320 32.38 7.60 -2.87
CA ARG A 320 31.19 8.21 -2.26
C ARG A 320 30.02 8.11 -3.21
N ILE A 321 29.08 7.22 -2.92
CA ILE A 321 27.81 7.14 -3.65
C ILE A 321 26.84 8.15 -3.05
N SER A 322 26.57 9.23 -3.78
CA SER A 322 25.62 10.28 -3.36
C SER A 322 24.17 9.77 -3.37
N ARG A 323 23.25 10.57 -2.83
CA ARG A 323 21.82 10.27 -2.94
C ARG A 323 21.33 10.39 -4.39
N LEU A 324 21.78 11.41 -5.14
CA LEU A 324 21.53 11.52 -6.58
C LEU A 324 21.88 10.23 -7.30
N GLU A 325 23.08 9.70 -7.04
CA GLU A 325 23.59 8.54 -7.76
C GLU A 325 22.77 7.29 -7.48
N ARG A 326 22.34 7.10 -6.23
CA ARG A 326 21.40 6.03 -5.86
C ARG A 326 20.05 6.19 -6.53
N LEU A 327 19.47 7.39 -6.49
CA LEU A 327 18.17 7.67 -7.10
C LEU A 327 18.22 7.45 -8.61
N ALA A 328 19.27 7.95 -9.27
CA ALA A 328 19.51 7.75 -10.69
C ALA A 328 19.64 6.27 -11.06
N SER A 329 20.39 5.49 -10.28
CA SER A 329 20.55 4.04 -10.48
C SER A 329 19.21 3.29 -10.34
N SER A 330 18.41 3.62 -9.33
CA SER A 330 17.09 3.03 -9.12
C SER A 330 16.09 3.40 -10.22
N LEU A 331 16.09 4.66 -10.67
CA LEU A 331 15.27 5.09 -11.80
C LEU A 331 15.73 4.45 -13.13
N GLY A 332 17.04 4.28 -13.33
CA GLY A 332 17.56 3.56 -14.49
C GLY A 332 17.13 2.10 -14.51
N LYS A 333 17.20 1.40 -13.36
CA LYS A 333 16.68 0.04 -13.21
C LYS A 333 15.17 -0.04 -13.49
N LEU A 334 14.41 0.93 -12.99
CA LEU A 334 12.98 1.07 -13.28
C LEU A 334 12.73 1.19 -14.79
N ALA A 335 13.48 2.05 -15.48
CA ALA A 335 13.37 2.22 -16.93
C ALA A 335 13.65 0.90 -17.67
N GLY A 336 14.70 0.17 -17.30
CA GLY A 336 14.99 -1.17 -17.86
C GLY A 336 13.86 -2.17 -17.61
N THR A 337 13.29 -2.15 -16.42
CA THR A 337 12.13 -2.98 -16.05
C THR A 337 10.90 -2.67 -16.89
N VAL A 338 10.52 -1.39 -17.00
CA VAL A 338 9.38 -0.95 -17.81
C VAL A 338 9.61 -1.26 -19.29
N SER A 339 10.84 -1.08 -19.80
CA SER A 339 11.20 -1.44 -21.17
C SER A 339 11.03 -2.94 -21.43
N THR A 340 11.49 -3.77 -20.49
CA THR A 340 11.35 -5.24 -20.58
C THR A 340 9.88 -5.66 -20.60
N LEU A 341 9.07 -5.08 -19.72
CA LEU A 341 7.64 -5.39 -19.64
C LEU A 341 6.88 -4.90 -20.88
N ASN A 342 7.16 -3.69 -21.35
CA ASN A 342 6.50 -3.11 -22.53
C ASN A 342 6.93 -3.79 -23.84
N GLY A 343 8.15 -4.34 -23.91
CA GLY A 343 8.69 -4.99 -25.10
C GLY A 343 7.96 -6.28 -25.50
N GLY A 344 7.20 -6.89 -24.58
CA GLY A 344 6.33 -8.02 -24.87
C GLY A 344 4.86 -7.65 -24.73
N TRP A 345 4.02 -7.99 -25.71
CA TRP A 345 2.58 -7.91 -25.52
C TRP A 345 2.15 -9.02 -24.52
N HIS A 346 2.02 -8.65 -23.25
CA HIS A 346 1.66 -9.61 -22.19
C HIS A 346 0.14 -9.70 -21.95
N GLY A 347 -0.66 -8.70 -22.35
CA GLY A 347 -2.12 -8.66 -22.12
C GLY A 347 -2.56 -8.55 -20.65
N LEU A 348 -1.63 -8.67 -19.70
CA LEU A 348 -1.88 -8.58 -18.25
C LEU A 348 -2.16 -7.15 -17.79
N LYS A 349 -3.07 -7.01 -16.81
CA LYS A 349 -3.22 -5.80 -16.00
C LYS A 349 -2.14 -5.78 -14.90
N ILE A 350 -1.56 -4.62 -14.63
CA ILE A 350 -0.48 -4.44 -13.64
C ILE A 350 -0.90 -3.47 -12.55
N ALA A 351 -0.93 -3.96 -11.31
CA ALA A 351 -1.13 -3.18 -10.10
C ALA A 351 0.21 -2.90 -9.41
N LEU A 352 0.52 -1.62 -9.15
CA LEU A 352 1.77 -1.24 -8.50
C LEU A 352 1.64 -1.32 -6.97
N PHE A 353 2.27 -2.32 -6.36
CA PHE A 353 2.26 -2.62 -4.92
C PHE A 353 3.55 -2.18 -4.23
N ALA A 354 3.91 -0.91 -4.39
CA ALA A 354 5.23 -0.38 -4.06
C ALA A 354 5.38 0.24 -2.65
N GLY A 355 4.30 0.45 -1.90
CA GLY A 355 4.33 1.25 -0.68
C GLY A 355 5.33 0.76 0.38
N ARG A 356 5.37 -0.53 0.69
CA ARG A 356 6.11 -1.06 1.86
C ARG A 356 7.62 -1.34 1.71
N ARG A 357 8.18 -1.31 0.50
CA ARG A 357 9.57 -1.79 0.26
C ARG A 357 10.38 -0.91 -0.69
N SER A 358 10.05 0.38 -0.73
CA SER A 358 10.80 1.34 -1.54
C SER A 358 12.17 1.64 -0.95
N SER A 359 13.19 1.75 -1.81
CA SER A 359 14.58 2.10 -1.46
C SER A 359 14.73 3.55 -0.98
N ASP A 360 13.86 4.44 -1.47
CA ASP A 360 13.78 5.86 -1.12
C ASP A 360 12.31 6.35 -1.26
N ARG A 361 11.87 7.33 -0.44
CA ARG A 361 10.50 7.87 -0.53
C ARG A 361 10.29 8.71 -1.78
N THR A 362 11.28 9.49 -2.20
CA THR A 362 11.27 10.24 -3.46
C THR A 362 11.22 9.28 -4.65
N TYR A 363 11.99 8.18 -4.60
CA TYR A 363 11.90 7.13 -5.62
C TYR A 363 10.48 6.56 -5.73
N LEU A 364 9.80 6.26 -4.62
CA LEU A 364 8.42 5.75 -4.63
C LEU A 364 7.47 6.67 -5.42
N LEU A 365 7.59 7.99 -5.24
CA LEU A 365 6.76 8.98 -5.95
C LEU A 365 7.07 9.02 -7.45
N LEU A 366 8.36 9.06 -7.81
CA LEU A 366 8.79 9.09 -9.21
C LEU A 366 8.49 7.78 -9.94
N GLN A 367 8.61 6.64 -9.25
CA GLN A 367 8.21 5.33 -9.77
C GLN A 367 6.73 5.31 -10.12
N ASN A 368 5.87 5.79 -9.22
CA ASN A 368 4.44 5.87 -9.48
C ASN A 368 4.15 6.78 -10.68
N LEU A 369 4.74 7.98 -10.72
CA LEU A 369 4.58 8.91 -11.84
C LEU A 369 5.00 8.29 -13.18
N PHE A 370 6.15 7.61 -13.22
CA PHE A 370 6.65 6.97 -14.44
C PHE A 370 5.75 5.81 -14.90
N CYS A 371 5.40 4.91 -13.97
CA CYS A 371 4.55 3.76 -14.29
C CYS A 371 3.14 4.18 -14.74
N MET A 372 2.54 5.19 -14.11
CA MET A 372 1.22 5.72 -14.51
C MET A 372 1.18 6.17 -15.98
N ARG A 373 2.30 6.66 -16.50
CA ARG A 373 2.41 7.20 -17.87
C ARG A 373 2.89 6.18 -18.89
N HIS A 374 3.82 5.32 -18.50
CA HIS A 374 4.61 4.55 -19.46
C HIS A 374 4.52 3.04 -19.27
N LEU A 375 3.97 2.53 -18.16
CA LEU A 375 3.85 1.07 -17.98
C LEU A 375 2.59 0.55 -18.67
N VAL A 376 2.77 -0.30 -19.69
CA VAL A 376 1.67 -0.96 -20.40
C VAL A 376 0.90 -1.85 -19.43
N GLY A 377 -0.43 -1.80 -19.50
CA GLY A 377 -1.30 -2.58 -18.62
C GLY A 377 -1.45 -2.01 -17.20
N TYR A 378 -0.83 -0.89 -16.84
CA TYR A 378 -1.02 -0.25 -15.54
C TYR A 378 -2.52 -0.03 -15.22
N VAL A 379 -2.98 -0.47 -14.05
CA VAL A 379 -4.38 -0.30 -13.61
C VAL A 379 -4.54 0.50 -12.32
N GLY A 380 -3.45 0.80 -11.61
CA GLY A 380 -3.50 1.57 -10.38
C GLY A 380 -2.33 1.27 -9.45
N THR A 381 -2.34 1.93 -8.30
CA THR A 381 -1.30 1.80 -7.25
C THR A 381 -1.93 1.47 -5.91
N SER A 382 -1.22 0.76 -5.04
CA SER A 382 -1.64 0.59 -3.64
C SER A 382 -1.31 1.79 -2.78
N SER A 383 -0.28 2.58 -3.14
CA SER A 383 0.25 3.63 -2.28
C SER A 383 -0.67 4.85 -2.24
N VAL A 384 -1.35 5.04 -1.11
CA VAL A 384 -2.24 6.18 -0.85
C VAL A 384 -1.45 7.49 -0.91
N GLN A 385 -0.29 7.51 -0.26
CA GLN A 385 0.63 8.65 -0.27
C GLN A 385 1.05 9.02 -1.70
N SER A 386 1.41 8.03 -2.53
CA SER A 386 1.81 8.31 -3.91
C SER A 386 0.66 8.87 -4.74
N ALA A 387 -0.54 8.29 -4.64
CA ALA A 387 -1.71 8.80 -5.35
C ALA A 387 -2.03 10.25 -4.95
N ASN A 388 -1.96 10.57 -3.65
CA ASN A 388 -2.18 11.92 -3.15
C ASN A 388 -1.12 12.93 -3.67
N LEU A 389 0.16 12.67 -3.43
CA LEU A 389 1.23 13.61 -3.75
C LEU A 389 1.42 13.77 -5.26
N VAL A 390 1.25 12.70 -6.04
CA VAL A 390 1.28 12.76 -7.50
C VAL A 390 0.05 13.49 -8.05
N ASP A 391 -1.16 13.30 -7.50
CA ASP A 391 -2.34 14.11 -7.89
C ASP A 391 -2.08 15.60 -7.63
N GLY A 392 -1.53 15.93 -6.46
CA GLY A 392 -1.15 17.30 -6.10
C GLY A 392 -0.14 17.92 -7.07
N ALA A 393 0.91 17.16 -7.43
CA ALA A 393 1.91 17.60 -8.39
C ALA A 393 1.33 17.80 -9.81
N MET A 394 0.49 16.87 -10.28
CA MET A 394 -0.20 16.99 -11.57
C MET A 394 -1.16 18.17 -11.61
N ARG A 395 -1.90 18.42 -10.52
CA ARG A 395 -2.80 19.57 -10.39
C ARG A 395 -2.02 20.88 -10.53
N HIS A 396 -0.87 20.99 -9.87
CA HIS A 396 -0.01 22.16 -9.96
C HIS A 396 0.61 22.34 -11.35
N ALA A 397 0.89 21.26 -12.07
CA ALA A 397 1.32 21.31 -13.46
C ALA A 397 0.21 21.73 -14.45
N GLY A 398 -1.03 21.93 -13.97
CA GLY A 398 -2.16 22.36 -14.80
C GLY A 398 -2.95 21.20 -15.40
N ILE A 399 -2.70 19.95 -14.98
CA ILE A 399 -3.47 18.80 -15.46
C ILE A 399 -4.86 18.81 -14.83
N GLY A 400 -5.89 18.95 -15.65
CA GLY A 400 -7.29 18.89 -15.24
C GLY A 400 -7.68 17.56 -14.60
N GLU A 401 -8.76 17.54 -13.82
CA GLU A 401 -9.15 16.37 -13.01
C GLU A 401 -9.34 15.09 -13.83
N ALA A 402 -9.94 15.19 -15.02
CA ALA A 402 -10.12 14.06 -15.92
C ALA A 402 -8.78 13.45 -16.35
N GLY A 403 -7.79 14.28 -16.67
CA GLY A 403 -6.43 13.83 -17.00
C GLY A 403 -5.73 13.15 -15.82
N ARG A 404 -5.89 13.69 -14.61
CA ARG A 404 -5.33 13.08 -13.39
C ARG A 404 -5.97 11.72 -13.09
N LYS A 405 -7.30 11.63 -13.19
CA LYS A 405 -8.04 10.36 -13.04
C LYS A 405 -7.63 9.33 -14.09
N ALA A 406 -7.39 9.74 -15.33
CA ALA A 406 -6.94 8.84 -16.39
C ALA A 406 -5.53 8.27 -16.15
N GLN A 407 -4.63 9.04 -15.52
CA GLN A 407 -3.27 8.60 -15.21
C GLN A 407 -3.19 7.77 -13.92
N ILE A 408 -3.76 8.26 -12.82
CA ILE A 408 -3.74 7.56 -11.51
C ILE A 408 -4.62 6.31 -11.53
N LYS A 409 -5.74 6.35 -12.28
CA LYS A 409 -6.74 5.30 -12.44
C LYS A 409 -7.45 4.95 -11.14
N ALA A 410 -6.80 4.19 -10.26
CA ALA A 410 -7.40 3.67 -9.05
C ALA A 410 -6.37 3.45 -7.94
N LEU A 411 -6.84 3.54 -6.70
CA LEU A 411 -6.16 2.96 -5.56
C LEU A 411 -6.59 1.49 -5.42
N LEU A 412 -5.63 0.58 -5.33
CA LEU A 412 -5.86 -0.87 -5.34
C LEU A 412 -5.42 -1.50 -4.02
N GLY A 413 -6.31 -2.28 -3.41
CA GLY A 413 -6.07 -2.87 -2.09
C GLY A 413 -7.10 -3.95 -1.76
N THR A 414 -6.58 -5.13 -1.43
CA THR A 414 -7.31 -6.27 -0.85
C THR A 414 -7.33 -6.15 0.68
N HIS A 415 -7.57 -7.22 1.43
CA HIS A 415 -7.02 -7.34 2.79
C HIS A 415 -5.66 -8.06 2.75
N ALA A 416 -4.97 -8.15 3.87
CA ALA A 416 -3.70 -8.84 4.02
C ALA A 416 -3.81 -10.01 5.01
N HIS A 417 -2.77 -10.85 5.04
CA HIS A 417 -2.71 -12.03 5.91
C HIS A 417 -2.82 -11.70 7.39
N GLU A 418 -2.36 -10.52 7.82
CA GLU A 418 -2.44 -10.11 9.23
C GLU A 418 -3.88 -10.14 9.74
N MET A 419 -4.86 -9.74 8.93
CA MET A 419 -6.26 -9.75 9.33
C MET A 419 -6.75 -11.19 9.50
N SER A 420 -6.48 -12.06 8.52
CA SER A 420 -6.86 -13.47 8.59
C SER A 420 -6.17 -14.19 9.75
N SER A 421 -4.90 -13.90 10.02
CA SER A 421 -4.17 -14.49 11.14
C SER A 421 -4.64 -13.98 12.49
N THR A 422 -4.95 -12.69 12.61
CA THR A 422 -5.56 -12.11 13.82
C THR A 422 -6.91 -12.77 14.12
N PHE A 423 -7.75 -12.94 13.10
CA PHE A 423 -9.03 -13.64 13.26
C PHE A 423 -8.83 -15.10 13.65
N ALA A 424 -7.87 -15.81 13.04
CA ALA A 424 -7.61 -17.21 13.35
C ALA A 424 -7.10 -17.45 14.77
N GLN A 425 -6.34 -16.51 15.36
CA GLN A 425 -5.99 -16.60 16.78
C GLN A 425 -7.20 -16.30 17.66
N LEU A 426 -7.88 -15.18 17.42
CA LEU A 426 -9.00 -14.73 18.26
C LEU A 426 -10.19 -15.72 18.23
N LEU A 427 -10.50 -16.24 17.05
CA LEU A 427 -11.66 -17.10 16.78
C LEU A 427 -11.27 -18.58 16.66
N ALA A 428 -10.11 -19.01 17.17
CA ALA A 428 -9.59 -20.37 16.99
C ALA A 428 -10.59 -21.47 17.38
N ARG A 429 -11.38 -21.26 18.44
CA ARG A 429 -12.43 -22.20 18.88
C ARG A 429 -13.44 -22.52 17.78
N PHE A 430 -13.76 -21.55 16.92
CA PHE A 430 -14.70 -21.75 15.83
C PHE A 430 -14.08 -22.58 14.71
N ASP A 431 -12.76 -22.55 14.54
CA ASP A 431 -12.08 -23.43 13.59
C ASP A 431 -12.12 -24.89 14.08
N ASP A 432 -11.96 -25.11 15.39
CA ASP A 432 -12.04 -26.43 16.02
C ASP A 432 -13.46 -27.00 15.96
N GLU A 433 -14.44 -26.19 16.37
CA GLU A 433 -15.86 -26.55 16.29
C GLU A 433 -16.27 -26.91 14.87
N ALA A 434 -15.83 -26.13 13.86
CA ALA A 434 -16.12 -26.40 12.46
C ALA A 434 -15.42 -27.68 11.95
N GLY A 435 -14.21 -27.94 12.46
CA GLY A 435 -13.40 -29.11 12.14
C GLY A 435 -13.91 -30.42 12.74
N GLY A 436 -14.59 -30.35 13.89
CA GLY A 436 -14.90 -31.51 14.72
C GLY A 436 -13.90 -31.78 15.83
N GLY A 437 -13.02 -30.82 16.13
CA GLY A 437 -12.01 -30.90 17.19
C GLY A 437 -10.71 -30.20 16.80
N SER A 438 -9.81 -30.08 17.78
CA SER A 438 -8.49 -29.43 17.64
C SER A 438 -7.54 -30.12 16.66
N ASP A 439 -7.75 -31.40 16.39
CA ASP A 439 -6.90 -32.21 15.50
C ASP A 439 -7.30 -32.08 14.02
N THR A 440 -8.51 -31.59 13.75
CA THR A 440 -9.06 -31.47 12.39
C THR A 440 -9.64 -30.08 12.10
N PRO A 441 -8.99 -28.97 12.52
CA PRO A 441 -9.55 -27.63 12.41
C PRO A 441 -9.91 -27.26 10.97
N CYS A 442 -10.96 -26.46 10.79
CA CYS A 442 -11.42 -25.95 9.50
C CYS A 442 -11.26 -24.42 9.46
N GLN A 443 -10.92 -23.83 8.31
CA GLN A 443 -10.55 -22.41 8.18
C GLN A 443 -11.72 -21.40 8.28
N VAL A 444 -12.68 -21.58 9.18
CA VAL A 444 -13.89 -20.75 9.32
C VAL A 444 -13.57 -19.32 9.77
N SER A 445 -12.62 -19.13 10.67
CA SER A 445 -12.13 -17.82 11.13
C SER A 445 -11.60 -16.98 9.97
N THR A 446 -10.89 -17.61 9.03
CA THR A 446 -10.38 -16.93 7.84
C THR A 446 -11.52 -16.58 6.88
N LEU A 447 -12.54 -17.44 6.70
CA LEU A 447 -13.74 -17.10 5.92
C LEU A 447 -14.48 -15.91 6.54
N CYS A 448 -14.62 -15.91 7.87
CA CYS A 448 -15.22 -14.82 8.63
C CYS A 448 -14.48 -13.50 8.38
N ALA A 449 -13.15 -13.51 8.40
CA ALA A 449 -12.33 -12.34 8.08
C ALA A 449 -12.65 -11.76 6.69
N HIS A 450 -12.80 -12.62 5.67
CA HIS A 450 -13.09 -12.19 4.30
C HIS A 450 -14.49 -11.56 4.17
N ILE A 451 -15.53 -12.21 4.72
CA ILE A 451 -16.91 -11.68 4.61
C ILE A 451 -17.09 -10.41 5.44
N VAL A 452 -16.47 -10.31 6.63
CA VAL A 452 -16.51 -9.09 7.44
C VAL A 452 -15.78 -7.95 6.76
N PHE A 453 -14.64 -8.23 6.11
CA PHE A 453 -13.92 -7.23 5.32
C PHE A 453 -14.81 -6.64 4.21
N VAL A 454 -15.53 -7.49 3.48
CA VAL A 454 -16.43 -7.06 2.41
C VAL A 454 -17.64 -6.32 2.95
N MET A 455 -18.24 -6.78 4.05
CA MET A 455 -19.34 -6.06 4.70
C MET A 455 -18.92 -4.66 5.19
N CYS A 456 -17.68 -4.48 5.66
CA CYS A 456 -17.19 -3.16 6.07
C CYS A 456 -16.88 -2.22 4.90
N ASN A 457 -16.38 -2.75 3.79
CA ASN A 457 -15.81 -1.94 2.70
C ASN A 457 -16.70 -1.85 1.47
N GLY A 458 -17.78 -2.64 1.43
CA GLY A 458 -18.53 -2.92 0.22
C GLY A 458 -17.75 -3.85 -0.71
N GLY A 459 -18.46 -4.52 -1.63
CA GLY A 459 -17.82 -4.97 -2.87
C GLY A 459 -17.24 -3.75 -3.61
N SER A 460 -16.34 -3.93 -4.57
CA SER A 460 -15.60 -2.82 -5.21
C SER A 460 -16.44 -1.90 -6.14
N GLY A 461 -17.74 -1.75 -5.88
CA GLY A 461 -18.71 -1.03 -6.69
C GLY A 461 -19.29 -1.93 -7.78
N ARG A 462 -20.62 -1.89 -7.95
CA ARG A 462 -21.38 -2.64 -8.99
C ARG A 462 -21.28 -4.18 -8.95
N GLY A 463 -21.23 -4.81 -7.77
CA GLY A 463 -21.30 -6.27 -7.70
C GLY A 463 -20.00 -7.01 -8.04
N ASP A 464 -18.87 -6.32 -8.01
CA ASP A 464 -17.55 -6.95 -8.04
C ASP A 464 -17.27 -7.56 -6.64
N GLY A 465 -17.41 -8.89 -6.50
CA GLY A 465 -17.36 -9.58 -5.23
C GLY A 465 -15.99 -9.66 -4.54
N ILE A 466 -15.81 -10.66 -3.68
CA ILE A 466 -14.67 -10.80 -2.78
C ILE A 466 -13.37 -11.02 -3.59
N THR A 467 -12.30 -10.32 -3.21
CA THR A 467 -10.93 -10.77 -3.54
C THR A 467 -10.43 -11.63 -2.40
N ALA A 468 -10.31 -12.94 -2.62
CA ALA A 468 -9.84 -13.89 -1.63
C ALA A 468 -8.31 -13.92 -1.55
N LEU A 469 -7.80 -14.09 -0.33
CA LEU A 469 -6.40 -14.35 -0.02
C LEU A 469 -6.29 -15.70 0.70
N PRO A 470 -6.36 -16.81 -0.06
CA PRO A 470 -6.62 -18.15 0.47
C PRO A 470 -5.39 -18.81 1.14
N ASP A 471 -4.19 -18.31 0.87
CA ASP A 471 -2.93 -18.96 1.26
C ASP A 471 -2.45 -18.59 2.68
N THR A 472 -3.34 -18.16 3.58
CA THR A 472 -2.93 -17.90 4.98
C THR A 472 -2.50 -19.21 5.66
N TYR A 473 -3.33 -20.25 5.57
CA TYR A 473 -3.02 -21.61 6.06
C TYR A 473 -3.09 -22.69 4.98
N GLY A 474 -3.25 -22.28 3.72
CA GLY A 474 -3.21 -23.15 2.55
C GLY A 474 -4.48 -23.05 1.71
N THR A 475 -4.30 -22.95 0.40
CA THR A 475 -5.35 -22.64 -0.54
C THR A 475 -6.38 -23.76 -0.67
N ASP A 476 -5.96 -25.03 -0.66
CA ASP A 476 -6.88 -26.15 -0.88
C ASP A 476 -7.90 -26.28 0.26
N GLY A 477 -7.43 -26.26 1.52
CA GLY A 477 -8.30 -26.27 2.70
C GLY A 477 -9.20 -25.03 2.80
N PHE A 478 -8.70 -23.86 2.39
CA PHE A 478 -9.53 -22.64 2.33
C PHE A 478 -10.66 -22.78 1.31
N CYS A 479 -10.35 -23.24 0.09
CA CYS A 479 -11.35 -23.44 -0.95
C CYS A 479 -12.39 -24.51 -0.57
N ALA A 480 -11.96 -25.59 0.09
CA ALA A 480 -12.85 -26.64 0.60
C ALA A 480 -13.83 -26.07 1.65
N ALA A 481 -13.31 -25.32 2.63
CA ALA A 481 -14.13 -24.66 3.64
C ALA A 481 -15.10 -23.64 3.00
N ALA A 482 -14.63 -22.82 2.07
CA ALA A 482 -15.44 -21.80 1.40
C ALA A 482 -16.59 -22.41 0.56
N ARG A 483 -16.38 -23.59 -0.05
CA ARG A 483 -17.42 -24.32 -0.80
C ARG A 483 -18.44 -24.98 0.11
N ALA A 484 -18.02 -25.43 1.28
CA ALA A 484 -18.92 -26.02 2.28
C ALA A 484 -19.76 -24.94 3.00
N ALA A 485 -19.17 -23.78 3.30
CA ALA A 485 -19.81 -22.74 4.10
C ALA A 485 -20.88 -21.95 3.31
N GLU A 486 -22.14 -22.05 3.72
CA GLU A 486 -23.18 -21.08 3.32
C GLU A 486 -22.90 -19.72 3.98
N VAL A 487 -23.26 -18.64 3.30
CA VAL A 487 -23.11 -17.28 3.84
C VAL A 487 -24.09 -17.08 5.01
N PRO A 488 -23.67 -16.45 6.13
CA PRO A 488 -24.59 -16.18 7.24
C PRO A 488 -25.79 -15.34 6.79
N PRO A 489 -27.04 -15.66 7.20
CA PRO A 489 -28.20 -14.82 6.90
C PRO A 489 -28.02 -13.36 7.37
N GLU A 490 -27.39 -13.16 8.53
CA GLU A 490 -27.10 -11.84 9.07
C GLU A 490 -26.13 -11.05 8.18
N PHE A 491 -25.22 -11.74 7.48
CA PHE A 491 -24.36 -11.11 6.49
C PHE A 491 -25.15 -10.70 5.24
N VAL A 492 -26.11 -11.52 4.78
CA VAL A 492 -27.00 -11.17 3.66
C VAL A 492 -27.81 -9.91 3.98
N GLU A 493 -28.38 -9.84 5.19
CA GLU A 493 -29.09 -8.66 5.68
C GLU A 493 -28.19 -7.42 5.76
N ASP A 494 -26.96 -7.58 6.26
CA ASP A 494 -25.98 -6.49 6.32
C ASP A 494 -25.61 -5.98 4.93
N MET A 495 -25.39 -6.88 3.97
CA MET A 495 -25.05 -6.52 2.59
C MET A 495 -26.21 -5.84 1.87
N LYS A 496 -27.45 -6.29 2.10
CA LYS A 496 -28.64 -5.64 1.55
C LYS A 496 -28.86 -4.26 2.15
N SER A 497 -28.79 -4.13 3.47
CA SER A 497 -29.07 -2.86 4.17
C SER A 497 -27.98 -1.80 3.93
N LYS A 498 -26.70 -2.17 3.97
CA LYS A 498 -25.58 -1.22 3.86
C LYS A 498 -25.19 -0.91 2.42
N TRP A 499 -25.26 -1.91 1.55
CA TRP A 499 -24.71 -1.83 0.19
C TRP A 499 -25.74 -2.05 -0.91
N ASN A 500 -27.00 -2.34 -0.56
CA ASN A 500 -28.06 -2.71 -1.49
C ASN A 500 -27.64 -3.87 -2.43
N VAL A 501 -26.93 -4.85 -1.88
CA VAL A 501 -26.53 -6.07 -2.59
C VAL A 501 -27.44 -7.21 -2.20
N ASP A 502 -28.18 -7.74 -3.18
CA ASP A 502 -29.01 -8.93 -2.99
C ASP A 502 -28.17 -10.19 -3.14
N ILE A 503 -28.09 -10.98 -2.08
CA ILE A 503 -27.36 -12.26 -2.05
C ILE A 503 -28.38 -13.38 -1.83
N HIS A 504 -28.34 -14.41 -2.67
CA HIS A 504 -29.22 -15.56 -2.54
C HIS A 504 -28.95 -16.30 -1.21
N PRO A 505 -29.96 -16.74 -0.43
CA PRO A 505 -29.76 -17.35 0.89
C PRO A 505 -28.84 -18.57 0.90
N ARG A 506 -28.93 -19.41 -0.14
CA ARG A 506 -28.09 -20.62 -0.32
C ARG A 506 -26.71 -20.37 -0.95
N THR A 507 -26.29 -19.12 -1.05
CA THR A 507 -24.97 -18.76 -1.62
C THR A 507 -23.87 -19.30 -0.70
N ARG A 508 -22.85 -19.95 -1.27
CA ARG A 508 -21.65 -20.34 -0.52
C ARG A 508 -20.66 -19.18 -0.47
N VAL A 509 -19.79 -19.13 0.54
CA VAL A 509 -18.73 -18.11 0.60
C VAL A 509 -17.86 -18.16 -0.67
N PHE A 510 -17.61 -19.35 -1.22
CA PHE A 510 -16.89 -19.53 -2.48
C PHE A 510 -17.56 -18.81 -3.66
N ASP A 511 -18.90 -18.81 -3.72
CA ASP A 511 -19.67 -18.21 -4.80
C ASP A 511 -19.55 -16.67 -4.80
N LEU A 512 -19.17 -16.06 -3.65
CA LEU A 512 -18.93 -14.63 -3.53
C LEU A 512 -17.56 -14.18 -4.06
N VAL A 513 -16.63 -15.10 -4.35
CA VAL A 513 -15.25 -14.75 -4.72
C VAL A 513 -15.11 -14.53 -6.22
N HIS A 514 -14.75 -13.31 -6.60
CA HIS A 514 -14.54 -12.93 -8.00
C HIS A 514 -13.06 -12.92 -8.39
N MET A 515 -12.18 -12.71 -7.41
CA MET A 515 -10.74 -12.64 -7.64
C MET A 515 -10.02 -13.48 -6.59
N TRP A 516 -9.13 -14.36 -7.03
CA TRP A 516 -8.28 -15.17 -6.15
C TRP A 516 -6.85 -14.66 -6.25
N ARG A 517 -6.33 -14.11 -5.14
CA ARG A 517 -4.98 -13.58 -5.06
C ARG A 517 -4.01 -14.63 -4.54
N MET A 518 -3.10 -15.09 -5.39
CA MET A 518 -2.03 -16.02 -5.05
C MET A 518 -0.78 -15.28 -4.58
N ASP A 519 -0.50 -15.40 -3.28
CA ASP A 519 0.63 -14.76 -2.61
C ASP A 519 1.71 -15.76 -2.13
N SER A 520 1.57 -17.07 -2.40
CA SER A 520 2.59 -18.10 -2.16
C SER A 520 2.35 -19.36 -3.01
N GLY A 521 3.23 -20.36 -2.86
CA GLY A 521 3.21 -21.58 -3.68
C GLY A 521 3.68 -21.38 -5.11
N ASP A 522 3.74 -22.48 -5.86
CA ASP A 522 3.84 -22.46 -7.31
C ASP A 522 2.53 -21.95 -7.91
N TYR A 523 2.60 -20.87 -8.68
CA TYR A 523 1.41 -20.18 -9.17
C TYR A 523 0.49 -21.09 -10.00
N ALA A 524 1.05 -21.86 -10.94
CA ALA A 524 0.25 -22.69 -11.83
C ALA A 524 -0.48 -23.80 -11.05
N THR A 525 0.20 -24.41 -10.08
CA THR A 525 -0.39 -25.41 -9.19
C THR A 525 -1.53 -24.83 -8.37
N VAL A 526 -1.31 -23.67 -7.71
CA VAL A 526 -2.33 -23.02 -6.88
C VAL A 526 -3.53 -22.55 -7.72
N ALA A 527 -3.29 -21.98 -8.90
CA ALA A 527 -4.34 -21.58 -9.83
C ALA A 527 -5.22 -22.77 -10.26
N ARG A 528 -4.60 -23.91 -10.60
CA ARG A 528 -5.35 -25.14 -10.93
C ARG A 528 -6.19 -25.65 -9.76
N THR A 529 -5.70 -25.55 -8.54
CA THR A 529 -6.48 -25.89 -7.33
C THR A 529 -7.74 -25.04 -7.23
N VAL A 530 -7.63 -23.72 -7.39
CA VAL A 530 -8.80 -22.81 -7.37
C VAL A 530 -9.79 -23.15 -8.48
N LEU A 531 -9.31 -23.36 -9.71
CA LEU A 531 -10.17 -23.67 -10.86
C LEU A 531 -10.86 -25.02 -10.72
N ARG A 532 -10.18 -26.03 -10.15
CA ARG A 532 -10.79 -27.32 -9.81
C ARG A 532 -11.97 -27.13 -8.86
N HIS A 533 -11.78 -26.40 -7.77
CA HIS A 533 -12.88 -26.10 -6.83
C HIS A 533 -14.03 -25.34 -7.50
N SER A 534 -13.73 -24.39 -8.38
CA SER A 534 -14.76 -23.68 -9.15
C SER A 534 -15.53 -24.60 -10.09
N ALA A 535 -14.84 -25.52 -10.79
CA ALA A 535 -15.49 -26.49 -11.67
C ALA A 535 -16.42 -27.43 -10.88
N GLU A 536 -15.95 -27.97 -9.76
CA GLU A 536 -16.74 -28.84 -8.90
C GLU A 536 -17.97 -28.09 -8.34
N ARG A 537 -17.80 -26.85 -7.87
CA ARG A 537 -18.92 -26.03 -7.38
C ARG A 537 -19.95 -25.71 -8.47
N ARG A 538 -19.52 -25.43 -9.71
CA ARG A 538 -20.44 -25.23 -10.84
C ARG A 538 -21.22 -26.51 -11.15
N ALA A 539 -20.58 -27.67 -11.09
CA ALA A 539 -21.25 -28.95 -11.30
C ALA A 539 -22.31 -29.23 -10.22
N GLU A 540 -22.05 -28.88 -8.96
CA GLU A 540 -23.03 -28.98 -7.87
C GLU A 540 -24.28 -28.12 -8.13
N VAL A 541 -24.07 -26.85 -8.50
CA VAL A 541 -25.17 -25.91 -8.78
C VAL A 541 -25.97 -26.37 -10.01
N GLU A 542 -25.29 -26.84 -11.06
CA GLU A 542 -25.96 -27.37 -12.24
C GLU A 542 -26.75 -28.65 -11.94
N ALA A 543 -26.25 -29.52 -11.06
CA ALA A 543 -26.99 -30.69 -10.60
C ALA A 543 -28.27 -30.30 -9.82
N MET A 544 -28.23 -29.22 -9.02
CA MET A 544 -29.43 -28.68 -8.36
C MET A 544 -30.47 -28.23 -9.40
N ARG A 545 -30.04 -27.49 -10.43
CA ARG A 545 -30.94 -27.05 -11.52
C ARG A 545 -31.59 -28.24 -12.25
N LYS A 546 -30.79 -29.27 -12.57
CA LYS A 546 -31.27 -30.46 -13.28
C LYS A 546 -32.27 -31.30 -12.48
N ARG A 547 -32.18 -31.29 -11.14
CA ARG A 547 -33.18 -31.93 -10.28
C ARG A 547 -34.49 -31.17 -10.17
N GLY A 548 -34.56 -29.94 -10.72
CA GLY A 548 -35.73 -29.09 -10.62
C GLY A 548 -35.83 -28.36 -9.28
N ASP A 549 -34.72 -28.21 -8.54
CA ASP A 549 -34.69 -27.38 -7.33
C ASP A 549 -35.13 -25.96 -7.72
N GLN A 550 -36.15 -25.40 -7.07
CA GLN A 550 -36.68 -24.07 -7.40
C GLN A 550 -35.85 -22.92 -6.82
N ASP A 551 -35.05 -23.19 -5.80
CA ASP A 551 -34.25 -22.22 -5.04
C ASP A 551 -32.76 -22.54 -5.21
N VAL A 552 -32.17 -22.10 -6.33
CA VAL A 552 -30.79 -22.44 -6.73
C VAL A 552 -29.94 -21.17 -6.79
N PRO A 553 -28.79 -21.12 -6.08
CA PRO A 553 -27.91 -19.97 -6.17
C PRO A 553 -27.32 -19.80 -7.59
N PRO A 554 -26.85 -18.60 -7.95
CA PRO A 554 -26.22 -18.38 -9.25
C PRO A 554 -24.98 -19.26 -9.47
N GLY A 555 -24.30 -19.63 -8.39
CA GLY A 555 -23.01 -20.32 -8.40
C GLY A 555 -21.83 -19.36 -8.57
N PRO A 556 -20.60 -19.87 -8.66
CA PRO A 556 -19.42 -19.02 -8.81
C PRO A 556 -19.38 -18.39 -10.21
N PRO A 557 -18.70 -17.25 -10.37
CA PRO A 557 -18.55 -16.59 -11.67
C PRO A 557 -18.00 -17.55 -12.74
N ALA A 558 -18.49 -17.40 -13.98
CA ALA A 558 -18.01 -18.19 -15.12
C ALA A 558 -16.51 -17.96 -15.37
N ASP A 559 -16.09 -16.69 -15.27
CA ASP A 559 -14.72 -16.25 -15.42
C ASP A 559 -14.13 -15.96 -14.03
N VAL A 560 -13.50 -16.98 -13.45
CA VAL A 560 -12.81 -16.84 -12.16
C VAL A 560 -11.60 -15.94 -12.34
N GLY A 561 -11.61 -14.77 -11.69
CA GLY A 561 -10.47 -13.87 -11.71
C GLY A 561 -9.30 -14.46 -10.94
N LEU A 562 -8.12 -14.47 -11.55
CA LEU A 562 -6.87 -14.85 -10.90
C LEU A 562 -5.91 -13.65 -10.82
N MET A 563 -5.22 -13.52 -9.70
CA MET A 563 -4.23 -12.49 -9.45
C MET A 563 -2.95 -13.08 -8.87
N HIS A 564 -1.79 -12.70 -9.38
CA HIS A 564 -0.50 -13.11 -8.83
C HIS A 564 0.26 -11.94 -8.24
N SER A 565 0.61 -12.02 -6.95
CA SER A 565 1.36 -10.97 -6.24
C SER A 565 2.72 -11.40 -5.67
N ASN A 566 3.15 -12.63 -5.96
CA ASN A 566 4.41 -13.20 -5.46
C ASN A 566 5.43 -13.38 -6.60
N LEU A 567 5.76 -12.28 -7.26
CA LEU A 567 6.68 -12.22 -8.39
C LEU A 567 8.05 -11.70 -7.92
N GLY A 568 9.14 -12.31 -8.40
CA GLY A 568 10.52 -11.98 -8.06
C GLY A 568 11.28 -11.20 -9.14
N SER A 569 10.88 -11.32 -10.41
CA SER A 569 11.51 -10.62 -11.53
C SER A 569 10.53 -10.17 -12.64
N PRO A 570 10.91 -9.25 -13.54
CA PRO A 570 10.15 -8.97 -14.76
C PRO A 570 10.00 -10.20 -15.67
N ALA A 571 10.97 -11.12 -15.66
CA ALA A 571 10.89 -12.38 -16.39
C ALA A 571 9.76 -13.26 -15.86
N ASP A 572 9.48 -13.23 -14.55
CA ASP A 572 8.36 -13.98 -13.96
C ASP A 572 7.02 -13.46 -14.48
N VAL A 573 6.88 -12.13 -14.65
CA VAL A 573 5.67 -11.51 -15.24
C VAL A 573 5.47 -12.00 -16.67
N LEU A 574 6.54 -12.02 -17.47
CA LEU A 574 6.49 -12.52 -18.85
C LEU A 574 6.29 -14.04 -18.92
N ALA A 575 6.74 -14.79 -17.92
CA ALA A 575 6.50 -16.22 -17.84
C ALA A 575 5.03 -16.50 -17.55
N VAL A 576 4.42 -15.82 -16.58
CA VAL A 576 3.01 -16.03 -16.26
C VAL A 576 2.06 -15.52 -17.33
N SER A 577 2.45 -14.52 -18.13
CA SER A 577 1.66 -14.05 -19.27
C SER A 577 1.57 -15.08 -20.40
N ARG A 578 2.48 -16.05 -20.45
CA ARG A 578 2.52 -17.13 -21.44
C ARG A 578 1.80 -18.40 -20.99
N LEU A 579 1.28 -18.43 -19.76
CA LEU A 579 0.51 -19.57 -19.27
C LEU A 579 -0.77 -19.77 -20.09
N PRO A 580 -1.32 -21.00 -20.13
CA PRO A 580 -2.64 -21.28 -20.69
C PRO A 580 -3.71 -20.29 -20.20
N VAL A 581 -4.63 -19.89 -21.08
CA VAL A 581 -5.59 -18.80 -20.84
C VAL A 581 -6.44 -19.04 -19.59
N ASP A 582 -6.79 -20.29 -19.30
CA ASP A 582 -7.59 -20.70 -18.15
C ASP A 582 -6.89 -20.43 -16.81
N ILE A 583 -5.57 -20.65 -16.73
CA ILE A 583 -4.77 -20.43 -15.51
C ILE A 583 -3.96 -19.14 -15.55
N ARG A 584 -4.10 -18.33 -16.59
CA ARG A 584 -3.35 -17.07 -16.72
C ARG A 584 -3.88 -16.03 -15.74
N PRO A 585 -3.04 -15.30 -15.00
CA PRO A 585 -3.52 -14.24 -14.14
C PRO A 585 -4.15 -13.14 -15.00
N SER A 586 -5.27 -12.60 -14.56
CA SER A 586 -5.85 -11.39 -15.16
C SER A 586 -5.11 -10.13 -14.70
N ILE A 587 -4.54 -10.18 -13.48
CA ILE A 587 -3.83 -9.10 -12.82
C ILE A 587 -2.54 -9.63 -12.21
N VAL A 588 -1.44 -8.90 -12.38
CA VAL A 588 -0.22 -9.08 -11.59
C VAL A 588 -0.01 -7.87 -10.69
N GLY A 589 0.40 -8.13 -9.44
CA GLY A 589 0.66 -7.10 -8.45
C GLY A 589 2.12 -7.13 -8.00
N PHE A 590 2.86 -6.03 -8.17
CA PHE A 590 4.24 -5.97 -7.71
C PHE A 590 4.69 -4.55 -7.39
N GLY A 591 5.68 -4.43 -6.51
CA GLY A 591 6.32 -3.14 -6.19
C GLY A 591 7.84 -3.21 -6.28
N THR A 592 8.44 -4.22 -5.63
CA THR A 592 9.89 -4.39 -5.54
C THR A 592 10.56 -4.80 -6.85
N LEU A 593 9.82 -5.33 -7.83
CA LEU A 593 10.40 -5.70 -9.14
C LEU A 593 11.02 -4.49 -9.83
N ALA A 594 10.36 -3.35 -9.66
CA ALA A 594 10.72 -2.10 -10.31
C ALA A 594 11.82 -1.34 -9.54
N ASP A 595 12.15 -1.75 -8.31
CA ASP A 595 13.06 -1.07 -7.39
C ASP A 595 14.34 -1.89 -7.11
N GLY A 596 15.35 -1.25 -6.53
CA GLY A 596 16.73 -1.72 -6.38
C GLY A 596 17.67 -0.85 -7.21
N PHE A 597 18.87 -1.34 -7.49
CA PHE A 597 19.93 -0.53 -8.08
C PHE A 597 20.51 -1.24 -9.30
N ALA A 598 20.74 -0.51 -10.39
CA ALA A 598 21.70 -0.92 -11.40
C ALA A 598 23.12 -0.90 -10.80
N PRO A 599 24.06 -1.72 -11.27
CA PRO A 599 25.45 -1.65 -10.81
C PRO A 599 25.98 -0.22 -10.94
N ILE A 600 26.49 0.34 -9.83
CA ILE A 600 26.94 1.73 -9.75
C ILE A 600 28.41 1.78 -10.10
N GLU A 601 28.75 2.58 -11.11
CA GLU A 601 30.14 2.76 -11.52
C GLU A 601 30.89 3.63 -10.52
N LEU A 602 32.02 3.12 -10.01
CA LEU A 602 32.92 3.90 -9.16
C LEU A 602 33.98 4.56 -10.04
N ALA A 603 34.06 5.89 -10.01
CA ALA A 603 35.15 6.61 -10.65
C ALA A 603 36.47 6.32 -9.91
N HIS A 604 37.53 5.96 -10.66
CA HIS A 604 38.84 5.68 -10.08
C HIS A 604 39.49 6.93 -9.51
N CYS A 605 40.05 6.81 -8.31
CA CYS A 605 41.25 7.54 -7.99
C CYS A 605 42.40 6.93 -8.80
N ARG A 606 43.18 7.78 -9.48
CA ARG A 606 44.48 7.41 -10.07
C ARG A 606 45.27 6.62 -9.02
N VAL A 607 45.69 5.40 -9.36
CA VAL A 607 46.61 4.64 -8.51
C VAL A 607 48.00 5.10 -8.91
N ASP A 608 48.61 5.97 -8.09
CA ASP A 608 50.03 6.24 -8.19
C ASP A 608 50.77 5.00 -7.68
N SER A 609 51.24 4.18 -8.62
CA SER A 609 52.12 3.00 -8.50
C SER A 609 51.64 1.78 -7.67
N PRO A 610 51.97 0.55 -8.15
CA PRO A 610 51.73 -0.68 -7.42
C PRO A 610 52.90 -0.98 -6.49
N GLU A 611 52.92 -0.36 -5.30
CA GLU A 611 53.72 -0.88 -4.20
C GLU A 611 52.77 -1.24 -3.05
N ASP A 612 52.65 -2.56 -2.84
CA ASP A 612 52.07 -3.28 -1.72
C ASP A 612 50.73 -4.00 -1.98
N GLY A 613 50.87 -5.33 -2.00
CA GLY A 613 49.89 -6.28 -2.47
C GLY A 613 48.75 -6.61 -1.51
N SER A 614 47.82 -7.38 -2.07
CA SER A 614 46.72 -8.11 -1.43
C SER A 614 45.45 -7.31 -1.14
N SER A 615 44.66 -7.09 -2.18
CA SER A 615 43.19 -7.22 -2.05
C SER A 615 42.61 -7.85 -3.32
N THR A 616 41.88 -8.95 -3.16
CA THR A 616 41.18 -9.66 -4.24
C THR A 616 39.96 -8.84 -4.68
N ILE A 617 40.15 -7.97 -5.68
CA ILE A 617 39.10 -7.34 -6.47
C ILE A 617 39.16 -8.01 -7.86
N ALA A 618 38.13 -8.79 -8.20
CA ALA A 618 38.04 -9.41 -9.52
C ALA A 618 37.68 -8.35 -10.56
N GLY A 619 38.65 -7.93 -11.38
CA GLY A 619 38.44 -7.07 -12.54
C GLY A 619 38.63 -7.84 -13.84
N THR A 620 37.75 -7.63 -14.81
CA THR A 620 37.93 -8.02 -16.21
C THR A 620 38.74 -6.94 -16.93
N THR A 621 39.95 -7.26 -17.40
CA THR A 621 40.75 -6.39 -18.28
C THR A 621 40.31 -6.53 -19.73
N ASP A 622 39.86 -5.45 -20.35
CA ASP A 622 39.97 -5.29 -21.79
C ASP A 622 41.27 -4.56 -22.13
N ASN A 623 42.08 -5.21 -22.97
CA ASN A 623 43.36 -4.71 -23.45
C ASN A 623 43.14 -3.55 -24.42
N SER A 624 43.28 -2.31 -23.96
CA SER A 624 43.57 -1.17 -24.84
C SER A 624 45.00 -0.71 -24.63
N SER A 625 45.80 -0.84 -25.68
CA SER A 625 47.20 -0.44 -25.74
C SER A 625 47.31 1.05 -26.02
N ASN A 626 47.41 1.86 -24.96
CA ASN A 626 48.14 3.14 -24.83
C ASN A 626 47.50 4.00 -23.72
N GLY A 627 48.14 4.08 -22.55
CA GLY A 627 47.87 5.11 -21.54
C GLY A 627 46.73 4.79 -20.56
N GLU A 628 47.12 4.65 -19.29
CA GLU A 628 46.25 4.63 -18.09
C GLU A 628 45.24 3.48 -18.00
N ALA A 629 45.61 2.41 -17.28
CA ALA A 629 44.70 1.33 -16.93
C ALA A 629 43.70 1.81 -15.86
N TYR A 630 42.50 2.19 -16.29
CA TYR A 630 41.35 2.45 -15.42
C TYR A 630 40.54 1.17 -15.24
N TRP A 631 40.40 0.69 -14.01
CA TRP A 631 39.67 -0.55 -13.70
C TRP A 631 38.27 -0.27 -13.18
N THR A 632 37.25 0.04 -14.00
CA THR A 632 35.87 0.32 -13.48
C THR A 632 35.43 -0.74 -12.48
N THR A 633 35.45 -0.38 -11.19
CA THR A 633 34.95 -1.23 -10.12
C THR A 633 33.49 -0.87 -9.96
N GLU A 634 32.65 -1.89 -9.96
CA GLU A 634 31.21 -1.70 -9.82
C GLU A 634 30.80 -1.96 -8.37
N ALA A 635 30.03 -1.03 -7.83
CA ALA A 635 29.39 -1.21 -6.55
C ALA A 635 27.98 -1.75 -6.75
N THR A 636 27.70 -2.88 -6.10
CA THR A 636 26.34 -3.41 -6.00
C THR A 636 25.75 -3.06 -4.65
N ILE A 637 24.62 -2.33 -4.66
CA ILE A 637 23.78 -2.11 -3.48
C ILE A 637 22.59 -3.06 -3.57
N SER A 638 22.30 -3.77 -2.48
CA SER A 638 21.20 -4.73 -2.41
C SER A 638 20.07 -4.22 -1.53
N MET A 639 18.83 -4.49 -1.95
CA MET A 639 17.65 -4.32 -1.11
C MET A 639 17.58 -5.43 -0.06
N ALA A 640 17.11 -5.11 1.15
CA ALA A 640 16.84 -6.12 2.16
C ALA A 640 15.53 -6.86 1.87
N SER A 641 15.46 -8.14 2.24
CA SER A 641 14.20 -8.87 2.35
C SER A 641 13.62 -8.66 3.73
N VAL A 642 12.72 -7.69 3.85
CA VAL A 642 12.05 -7.33 5.10
C VAL A 642 10.60 -7.81 5.07
N VAL A 643 10.08 -8.19 6.22
CA VAL A 643 8.68 -8.54 6.43
C VAL A 643 8.28 -8.20 7.85
N MET A 644 7.02 -7.85 8.03
CA MET A 644 6.42 -7.66 9.34
C MET A 644 5.08 -8.40 9.36
N LYS A 645 4.79 -9.09 10.47
CA LYS A 645 3.60 -9.93 10.63
C LYS A 645 3.02 -9.74 12.01
N ALA A 646 1.70 -9.83 12.10
CA ALA A 646 1.05 -10.08 13.39
C ALA A 646 1.61 -11.41 13.92
N VAL A 647 2.06 -11.40 15.17
CA VAL A 647 2.56 -12.58 15.89
C VAL A 647 1.73 -12.88 17.14
N GLN A 648 0.97 -11.91 17.67
CA GLN A 648 -0.02 -12.14 18.73
C GLN A 648 -1.27 -11.30 18.50
N ALA A 649 -2.43 -11.80 18.91
CA ALA A 649 -3.69 -11.07 18.98
C ALA A 649 -4.49 -11.51 20.20
N TYR A 650 -4.95 -10.57 21.02
CA TYR A 650 -5.69 -10.85 22.25
C TYR A 650 -6.53 -9.67 22.70
N HIS A 651 -7.57 -9.94 23.50
CA HIS A 651 -8.38 -8.88 24.09
C HIS A 651 -7.57 -8.09 25.13
N MET A 652 -7.79 -6.78 25.25
CA MET A 652 -6.97 -5.91 26.11
C MET A 652 -7.06 -6.26 27.60
N ASP A 653 -8.18 -6.85 28.03
CA ASP A 653 -8.40 -7.28 29.41
C ASP A 653 -7.93 -8.73 29.66
N SER A 654 -7.38 -9.38 28.63
CA SER A 654 -6.81 -10.72 28.74
C SER A 654 -5.29 -10.65 28.77
N PRO A 655 -4.61 -11.54 29.53
CA PRO A 655 -3.18 -11.68 29.41
C PRO A 655 -2.81 -12.11 27.98
N ARG A 656 -1.61 -11.72 27.55
CA ARG A 656 -1.07 -12.18 26.27
C ARG A 656 -0.99 -13.72 26.28
N PRO A 657 -1.57 -14.41 25.29
CA PRO A 657 -1.49 -15.86 25.19
C PRO A 657 -0.04 -16.33 25.12
N THR A 658 0.27 -17.44 25.79
CA THR A 658 1.60 -18.07 25.78
C THR A 658 1.61 -19.42 25.07
N ASP A 659 0.43 -20.00 24.89
CA ASP A 659 0.14 -21.32 24.31
C ASP A 659 -0.32 -21.24 22.85
N MET A 660 -0.53 -20.05 22.31
CA MET A 660 -0.88 -19.83 20.91
C MET A 660 -0.24 -18.55 20.36
N CYS A 661 -0.20 -18.43 19.03
CA CYS A 661 0.23 -17.22 18.34
C CYS A 661 -0.51 -17.05 17.01
N THR A 662 -0.41 -15.85 16.44
CA THR A 662 -0.80 -15.62 15.03
C THR A 662 0.36 -16.03 14.11
N GLY A 663 0.06 -16.25 12.84
CA GLY A 663 1.08 -16.48 11.83
C GLY A 663 0.48 -16.81 10.47
N LYS A 664 1.37 -17.08 9.50
CA LYS A 664 1.04 -17.52 8.14
C LYS A 664 1.85 -18.79 7.83
N LEU A 665 1.18 -19.82 7.31
CA LEU A 665 1.85 -21.00 6.76
C LEU A 665 2.25 -20.78 5.29
N GLY A 666 1.32 -20.30 4.45
CA GLY A 666 1.49 -20.26 3.00
C GLY A 666 1.18 -21.60 2.31
N ASP A 667 1.20 -21.60 0.98
CA ASP A 667 1.21 -22.79 0.14
C ASP A 667 2.64 -23.33 -0.04
N GLY A 668 2.80 -24.67 -0.03
CA GLY A 668 4.08 -25.39 -0.17
C GLY A 668 4.67 -25.90 1.16
N ASP A 669 5.94 -26.29 1.17
CA ASP A 669 6.62 -26.94 2.31
C ASP A 669 6.77 -26.06 3.58
N GLY A 670 6.20 -24.85 3.61
CA GLY A 670 6.21 -23.94 4.77
C GLY A 670 7.57 -23.31 5.12
N LYS A 671 8.68 -23.80 4.54
CA LYS A 671 10.05 -23.42 4.93
C LYS A 671 10.43 -21.95 4.68
N GLY A 672 9.71 -21.24 3.82
CA GLY A 672 10.09 -19.88 3.39
C GLY A 672 9.20 -18.74 3.87
N LYS A 673 8.02 -19.01 4.44
CA LYS A 673 7.03 -17.96 4.78
C LYS A 673 6.47 -18.04 6.19
N LEU A 674 6.79 -19.10 6.93
CA LEU A 674 6.38 -19.28 8.31
C LEU A 674 7.10 -18.29 9.22
N GLU A 675 6.32 -17.47 9.91
CA GLU A 675 6.79 -16.59 10.98
C GLU A 675 5.86 -16.75 12.18
N LEU A 676 6.49 -16.95 13.34
CA LEU A 676 5.86 -17.17 14.63
C LEU A 676 6.32 -16.06 15.57
N ASP A 677 5.62 -15.89 16.68
CA ASP A 677 6.10 -15.03 17.76
C ASP A 677 7.48 -15.50 18.24
N PRO A 678 8.54 -14.69 18.16
CA PRO A 678 9.87 -15.08 18.63
C PRO A 678 9.93 -15.32 20.16
N ARG A 679 8.85 -15.01 20.89
CA ARG A 679 8.75 -15.17 22.34
C ARG A 679 8.01 -16.44 22.77
N VAL A 680 7.39 -17.19 21.84
CA VAL A 680 6.76 -18.47 22.18
C VAL A 680 7.80 -19.58 22.22
N THR A 681 7.53 -20.64 22.99
CA THR A 681 8.45 -21.78 23.08
C THR A 681 8.45 -22.59 21.78
N PRO A 682 9.51 -23.36 21.49
CA PRO A 682 9.56 -24.24 20.32
C PRO A 682 8.37 -25.21 20.24
N GLU A 683 7.89 -25.70 21.39
CA GLU A 683 6.76 -26.64 21.49
C GLU A 683 5.46 -25.98 21.03
N VAL A 684 5.20 -24.75 21.48
CA VAL A 684 4.05 -23.95 21.01
C VAL A 684 4.18 -23.67 19.52
N GLY A 685 5.40 -23.34 19.07
CA GLY A 685 5.68 -23.13 17.65
C GLY A 685 5.37 -24.36 16.79
N GLU A 686 5.75 -25.56 17.21
CA GLU A 686 5.42 -26.79 16.47
C GLU A 686 3.94 -27.15 16.58
N SER A 687 3.31 -26.98 17.74
CA SER A 687 1.85 -27.17 17.91
C SER A 687 1.05 -26.33 16.91
N MET A 688 1.41 -25.04 16.76
CA MET A 688 0.77 -24.16 15.78
C MET A 688 1.03 -24.60 14.34
N ARG A 689 2.23 -25.11 14.01
CA ARG A 689 2.51 -25.66 12.67
C ARG A 689 1.67 -26.90 12.38
N VAL A 690 1.55 -27.82 13.33
CA VAL A 690 0.72 -29.03 13.20
C VAL A 690 -0.72 -28.62 12.96
N ARG A 691 -1.25 -27.69 13.76
CA ARG A 691 -2.59 -27.13 13.60
C ARG A 691 -2.80 -26.55 12.20
N TRP A 692 -1.93 -25.66 11.73
CA TRP A 692 -2.08 -25.02 10.42
C TRP A 692 -1.94 -26.00 9.25
N ARG A 693 -1.08 -27.02 9.37
CA ARG A 693 -1.00 -28.11 8.39
C ARG A 693 -2.30 -28.92 8.35
N ALA A 694 -2.92 -29.18 9.50
CA ALA A 694 -4.22 -29.84 9.56
C ALA A 694 -5.32 -29.00 8.87
N MET A 695 -5.35 -27.68 9.11
CA MET A 695 -6.25 -26.75 8.40
C MET A 695 -6.01 -26.74 6.88
N SER A 696 -4.75 -26.84 6.46
CA SER A 696 -4.35 -26.90 5.06
C SER A 696 -4.85 -28.18 4.38
N ALA A 697 -4.78 -29.30 5.11
CA ALA A 697 -5.10 -30.64 4.63
C ALA A 697 -6.59 -31.00 4.72
N HIS A 698 -7.44 -30.16 5.34
CA HIS A 698 -8.86 -30.42 5.51
C HIS A 698 -9.63 -30.26 4.18
N LYS A 699 -9.85 -31.36 3.46
CA LYS A 699 -10.45 -31.36 2.11
C LYS A 699 -11.96 -31.59 2.05
N SER A 700 -12.55 -32.17 3.10
CA SER A 700 -13.97 -32.54 3.12
C SER A 700 -14.68 -32.05 4.39
N PRO A 701 -14.82 -30.73 4.60
CA PRO A 701 -15.52 -30.21 5.76
C PRO A 701 -17.01 -30.58 5.77
N ASP A 702 -17.56 -30.82 6.96
CA ASP A 702 -18.99 -31.05 7.15
C ASP A 702 -19.79 -29.77 6.87
N VAL A 703 -20.70 -29.82 5.88
CA VAL A 703 -21.41 -28.64 5.35
C VAL A 703 -22.26 -27.95 6.42
N GLU A 704 -23.01 -28.73 7.20
CA GLU A 704 -23.92 -28.19 8.22
C GLU A 704 -23.13 -27.56 9.36
N ARG A 705 -22.11 -28.27 9.84
CA ARG A 705 -21.24 -27.82 10.93
C ARG A 705 -20.48 -26.55 10.56
N VAL A 706 -19.85 -26.52 9.38
CA VAL A 706 -19.10 -25.35 8.91
C VAL A 706 -20.03 -24.15 8.74
N THR A 707 -21.20 -24.34 8.14
CA THR A 707 -22.19 -23.27 7.95
C THR A 707 -22.68 -22.72 9.29
N ALA A 708 -23.09 -23.59 10.21
CA ALA A 708 -23.56 -23.18 11.53
C ALA A 708 -22.47 -22.44 12.32
N THR A 709 -21.23 -22.92 12.22
CA THR A 709 -20.10 -22.36 12.96
C THR A 709 -19.65 -21.02 12.38
N LEU A 710 -19.63 -20.85 11.05
CA LEU A 710 -19.37 -19.57 10.42
C LEU A 710 -20.43 -18.53 10.81
N ARG A 711 -21.71 -18.92 10.85
CA ARG A 711 -22.78 -18.04 11.32
C ARG A 711 -22.56 -17.61 12.77
N ARG A 712 -22.27 -18.54 13.68
CA ARG A 712 -21.97 -18.21 15.09
C ARG A 712 -20.77 -17.26 15.20
N ALA A 713 -19.69 -17.51 14.46
CA ALA A 713 -18.53 -16.64 14.46
C ALA A 713 -18.86 -15.21 13.97
N TYR A 714 -19.67 -15.10 12.91
CA TYR A 714 -20.11 -13.81 12.38
C TYR A 714 -21.00 -13.05 13.36
N VAL A 715 -21.98 -13.72 13.98
CA VAL A 715 -22.89 -13.13 14.99
C VAL A 715 -22.12 -12.70 16.23
N ALA A 716 -21.23 -13.55 16.75
CA ALA A 716 -20.41 -13.22 17.91
C ALA A 716 -19.60 -11.95 17.67
N LEU A 717 -19.00 -11.81 16.49
CA LEU A 717 -18.22 -10.63 16.16
C LEU A 717 -19.08 -9.38 15.91
N THR A 718 -20.17 -9.50 15.15
CA THR A 718 -20.89 -8.35 14.60
C THR A 718 -22.13 -7.92 15.39
N ARG A 719 -22.72 -8.80 16.19
CA ARG A 719 -23.94 -8.55 16.98
C ARG A 719 -23.67 -8.61 18.48
N GLU A 720 -22.92 -9.62 18.92
CA GLU A 720 -22.55 -9.75 20.34
C GLU A 720 -21.37 -8.85 20.69
N GLU A 721 -20.58 -8.45 19.69
CA GLU A 721 -19.43 -7.56 19.79
C GLU A 721 -18.37 -8.03 20.81
N ILE A 722 -18.04 -9.33 20.77
CA ILE A 722 -17.17 -10.00 21.75
C ILE A 722 -15.75 -9.43 21.92
N TYR A 723 -15.33 -8.49 21.06
CA TYR A 723 -14.03 -7.79 21.15
C TYR A 723 -14.15 -6.27 21.20
N ASN A 724 -15.35 -5.75 21.39
CA ASN A 724 -15.60 -4.34 21.72
C ASN A 724 -16.15 -4.16 23.14
N LYS A 725 -16.69 -5.21 23.73
CA LYS A 725 -17.11 -5.29 25.14
C LYS A 725 -16.00 -5.94 25.93
#